data_AF-A0A4P6GSZ7-F1
#
_entry.id   AF-A0A4P6GSZ7-F1
#
_cell.length_a   1.000
_cell.length_b   1.000
_cell.length_c   1.000
_cell.angle_alpha   90.00
_cell.angle_beta   90.00
_cell.angle_gamma   90.00
#
_symmetry.space_group_name_H-M   'P 1'
#
loop_
_entity.id
_entity.type
_entity.pdbx_description
1 polymer ?
#
loop_
_entity_poly.entity_id
_entity_poly.type
_entity_poly.pdbx_seq_one_letter_code
_entity_poly.pdbx_strand_id
1 'polypeptide(L)'
;MTARLRHAIATVLIAVAWSATLLSVQVAWAQVEEDDAAARDEARADQAGEGAADATEAAARAPLLDSGVTTLTTGRHAAYHLEVRAPNPLRDLLVRHLDLARFREQRDISVVEIGRLIAAAPDQARSLLEPEGYFNARIDVTRDDAPAGGPPTVRVRVDPGPQVRVGRVQIEVQGPYADAMNAGNAALRTRWQRLSARWSLKEGTPFSQAAWTGAKNALLASLRTRGYATAGFSGTSAEVDATSNTVRLFLVVDSGPLYRIGEIRVEGLERTPQDAALNVLPFQIGSEYTEKKLLDYQEALQKTGLYEGVAVELDQSPEGADHAIVYAKLRENKMQNATFSVGFSSNTGPRVGVEHTHRRVFGYDLVATTKLKVGRDEREASFDLLTYPQPEGYRNLLGLKADYLDAGGAVTQTQRARVGRTRDTERIDRLYYLEFNRTTVETATARTTDRALLANYEWVHRDVNNLVFPTRGLILNAQSGAGVAYDGGGDRGPFGRLYLQAVWYRPLIGGWLGQLRGEVGQVLRRDTLGIPDSLLFRAGGDDSVRGYGYRTLGPVRDGAVVGGPVLATGSIELAHRLSDSSPQWRNWYGAVFVDAGNAALTWGEYDAAVGYGVGVRWRSPIGPLRIDLAYGQQVEAVRLHISVGVTF
;
A
#
# COMPACT_ATOMS: atom_id res chain seq x y z
N MET A 1 6.59 -40.05 9.43
CA MET A 1 6.59 -38.75 10.15
C MET A 1 7.58 -38.85 11.32
N THR A 2 8.78 -38.30 11.18
CA THR A 2 9.92 -38.58 12.07
C THR A 2 9.84 -37.79 13.39
N ALA A 3 10.48 -38.29 14.45
CA ALA A 3 10.50 -37.66 15.78
C ALA A 3 10.99 -36.18 15.74
N ARG A 4 11.87 -35.84 14.78
CA ARG A 4 12.34 -34.46 14.54
C ARG A 4 11.23 -33.51 14.06
N LEU A 5 10.27 -33.99 13.25
CA LEU A 5 9.14 -33.19 12.77
C LEU A 5 8.14 -32.91 13.90
N ARG A 6 7.91 -33.90 14.79
CA ARG A 6 7.07 -33.70 15.99
C ARG A 6 7.69 -32.72 16.97
N HIS A 7 9.01 -32.75 17.14
CA HIS A 7 9.73 -31.81 17.99
C HIS A 7 9.70 -30.39 17.42
N ALA A 8 9.92 -30.22 16.11
CA ALA A 8 9.82 -28.91 15.46
C ALA A 8 8.40 -28.31 15.53
N ILE A 9 7.36 -29.12 15.33
CA ILE A 9 5.96 -28.67 15.47
C ILE A 9 5.65 -28.29 16.93
N ALA A 10 6.13 -29.06 17.91
CA ALA A 10 5.95 -28.75 19.32
C ALA A 10 6.67 -27.44 19.73
N THR A 11 7.89 -27.21 19.25
CA THR A 11 8.63 -25.96 19.52
C THR A 11 7.95 -24.74 18.88
N VAL A 12 7.38 -24.88 17.67
CA VAL A 12 6.61 -23.82 17.02
C VAL A 12 5.30 -23.54 17.77
N LEU A 13 4.58 -24.57 18.23
CA LEU A 13 3.35 -24.40 19.01
C LEU A 13 3.61 -23.73 20.36
N ILE A 14 4.73 -24.06 21.02
CA ILE A 14 5.17 -23.39 22.26
C ILE A 14 5.53 -21.93 21.98
N ALA A 15 6.30 -21.63 20.92
CA ALA A 15 6.64 -20.25 20.57
C ALA A 15 5.39 -19.40 20.24
N VAL A 16 4.41 -19.98 19.55
CA VAL A 16 3.12 -19.33 19.24
C VAL A 16 2.29 -19.11 20.52
N ALA A 17 2.26 -20.08 21.44
CA ALA A 17 1.56 -19.95 22.72
C ALA A 17 2.19 -18.88 23.64
N TRP A 18 3.52 -18.79 23.69
CA TRP A 18 4.23 -17.75 24.45
C TRP A 18 4.01 -16.35 23.85
N SER A 19 3.95 -16.26 22.51
CA SER A 19 3.65 -15.01 21.81
C SER A 19 2.21 -14.54 22.06
N ALA A 20 1.24 -15.46 22.09
CA ALA A 20 -0.15 -15.15 22.42
C ALA A 20 -0.31 -14.69 23.88
N THR A 21 0.46 -15.28 24.81
CA THR A 21 0.41 -14.93 26.24
C THR A 21 1.02 -13.53 26.50
N LEU A 22 2.13 -13.20 25.83
CA LEU A 22 2.74 -11.87 25.87
C LEU A 22 1.84 -10.79 25.23
N LEU A 23 1.12 -11.15 24.15
CA LEU A 23 0.15 -10.27 23.52
C LEU A 23 -1.05 -9.97 24.46
N SER A 24 -1.55 -10.97 25.20
CA SER A 24 -2.60 -10.73 26.21
C SER A 24 -2.14 -9.90 27.39
N VAL A 25 -0.85 -9.97 27.77
CA VAL A 25 -0.28 -9.08 28.79
C VAL A 25 -0.18 -7.66 28.23
N GLN A 26 0.37 -7.45 27.02
CA GLN A 26 0.46 -6.10 26.42
C GLN A 26 -0.92 -5.46 26.15
N VAL A 27 -1.94 -6.23 25.78
CA VAL A 27 -3.31 -5.73 25.63
C VAL A 27 -3.90 -5.31 26.99
N ALA A 28 -3.59 -6.03 28.07
CA ALA A 28 -4.02 -5.66 29.41
C ALA A 28 -3.32 -4.40 29.94
N TRP A 29 -2.04 -4.17 29.60
CA TRP A 29 -1.33 -2.92 29.95
C TRP A 29 -1.78 -1.74 29.08
N ALA A 30 -2.06 -1.96 27.80
CA ALA A 30 -2.60 -0.95 26.89
C ALA A 30 -4.03 -0.52 27.26
N GLN A 31 -4.88 -1.44 27.74
CA GLN A 31 -6.23 -1.11 28.24
C GLN A 31 -6.19 -0.30 29.54
N VAL A 32 -5.20 -0.54 30.42
CA VAL A 32 -5.04 0.28 31.64
C VAL A 32 -4.55 1.70 31.31
N GLU A 33 -3.71 1.87 30.27
CA GLU A 33 -3.30 3.20 29.77
C GLU A 33 -4.40 3.90 28.95
N GLU A 34 -5.26 3.16 28.22
CA GLU A 34 -6.43 3.69 27.52
C GLU A 34 -7.55 4.09 28.49
N ASP A 35 -7.78 3.34 29.58
CA ASP A 35 -8.78 3.68 30.61
C ASP A 35 -8.37 4.92 31.41
N ASP A 36 -7.07 5.11 31.69
CA ASP A 36 -6.51 6.32 32.34
C ASP A 36 -6.49 7.55 31.41
N ALA A 37 -6.44 7.34 30.09
CA ALA A 37 -6.55 8.40 29.08
C ALA A 37 -8.02 8.77 28.80
N ALA A 38 -8.93 7.79 28.74
CA ALA A 38 -10.36 7.98 28.55
C ALA A 38 -11.00 8.72 29.75
N ALA A 39 -10.55 8.46 30.99
CA ALA A 39 -10.97 9.19 32.18
C ALA A 39 -10.51 10.66 32.21
N ARG A 40 -9.50 11.03 31.40
CA ARG A 40 -9.03 12.42 31.26
C ARG A 40 -9.69 13.16 30.09
N ASP A 41 -10.20 12.44 29.09
CA ASP A 41 -10.93 13.01 27.95
C ASP A 41 -12.46 13.09 28.16
N GLU A 42 -13.05 12.27 29.03
CA GLU A 42 -14.46 12.40 29.46
C GLU A 42 -14.74 13.70 30.23
N ALA A 43 -13.73 14.32 30.85
CA ALA A 43 -13.88 15.62 31.50
C ALA A 43 -13.81 16.82 30.53
N ARG A 44 -13.54 16.58 29.23
CA ARG A 44 -13.33 17.64 28.23
C ARG A 44 -14.25 17.56 27.00
N ALA A 45 -15.01 16.48 26.85
CA ALA A 45 -15.84 16.21 25.68
C ALA A 45 -17.36 16.40 25.89
N ASP A 46 -17.78 17.16 26.92
CA ASP A 46 -19.20 17.49 27.16
C ASP A 46 -19.68 18.74 26.39
N GLN A 47 -18.92 19.19 25.38
CA GLN A 47 -19.34 20.23 24.43
C GLN A 47 -18.92 19.84 23.00
N ALA A 48 -19.93 19.68 22.13
CA ALA A 48 -19.89 19.53 20.66
C ALA A 48 -19.97 18.11 20.06
N GLY A 49 -21.21 17.61 19.95
CA GLY A 49 -21.91 17.24 18.69
C GLY A 49 -21.17 16.51 17.56
N GLU A 50 -21.47 15.21 17.46
CA GLU A 50 -21.88 14.41 16.28
C GLU A 50 -21.44 14.76 14.85
N GLY A 51 -20.91 13.75 14.12
CA GLY A 51 -21.24 13.58 12.70
C GLY A 51 -20.25 12.85 11.76
N ALA A 52 -20.45 11.53 11.64
CA ALA A 52 -20.29 10.70 10.42
C ALA A 52 -18.89 10.40 9.82
N ALA A 53 -18.54 9.10 9.84
CA ALA A 53 -17.55 8.48 8.96
C ALA A 53 -18.20 7.48 7.99
N ASP A 54 -17.90 7.72 6.71
CA ASP A 54 -17.42 6.77 5.69
C ASP A 54 -18.23 5.50 5.33
N ALA A 55 -18.70 5.50 4.08
CA ALA A 55 -18.94 4.29 3.30
C ALA A 55 -18.85 4.63 1.80
N THR A 56 -17.69 4.40 1.20
CA THR A 56 -17.50 4.49 -0.24
C THR A 56 -17.32 3.09 -0.85
N GLU A 57 -17.93 2.92 -2.02
CA GLU A 57 -17.55 2.04 -3.13
C GLU A 57 -18.22 0.66 -3.25
N ALA A 58 -19.29 0.61 -4.06
CA ALA A 58 -19.41 -0.27 -5.24
C ALA A 58 -20.76 -0.06 -5.94
N ALA A 59 -20.76 0.27 -7.23
CA ALA A 59 -21.58 -0.39 -8.27
C ALA A 59 -21.70 0.49 -9.53
N ALA A 60 -20.85 0.19 -10.52
CA ALA A 60 -21.13 0.49 -11.92
C ALA A 60 -21.47 -0.83 -12.61
N ARG A 61 -22.76 -1.15 -12.69
CA ARG A 61 -23.41 -2.07 -13.65
C ARG A 61 -24.92 -2.06 -13.34
N ALA A 62 -25.73 -1.68 -14.33
CA ALA A 62 -27.18 -1.69 -14.22
C ALA A 62 -27.68 -3.13 -13.93
N PRO A 63 -28.46 -3.38 -12.86
CA PRO A 63 -29.13 -4.66 -12.70
C PRO A 63 -30.46 -4.64 -13.47
N LEU A 64 -30.75 -5.74 -14.14
CA LEU A 64 -32.09 -6.06 -14.64
C LEU A 64 -33.04 -6.16 -13.43
N LEU A 65 -34.17 -5.45 -13.48
CA LEU A 65 -35.21 -5.49 -12.46
C LEU A 65 -35.90 -6.86 -12.50
N ASP A 66 -35.59 -7.76 -11.56
CA ASP A 66 -36.38 -8.96 -11.29
C ASP A 66 -37.32 -8.72 -10.09
N SER A 67 -38.59 -9.06 -10.24
CA SER A 67 -39.61 -8.86 -9.21
C SER A 67 -39.53 -9.97 -8.17
N GLY A 68 -38.77 -9.75 -7.09
CA GLY A 68 -38.59 -10.71 -6.00
C GLY A 68 -39.54 -10.47 -4.81
N VAL A 69 -39.83 -11.54 -4.07
CA VAL A 69 -40.47 -11.49 -2.74
C VAL A 69 -39.40 -11.81 -1.70
N THR A 70 -39.26 -10.99 -0.67
CA THR A 70 -38.49 -11.37 0.53
C THR A 70 -39.44 -11.48 1.71
N THR A 71 -39.53 -12.70 2.23
CA THR A 71 -40.15 -12.97 3.52
C THR A 71 -39.05 -13.09 4.55
N LEU A 72 -38.96 -12.11 5.46
CA LEU A 72 -38.01 -12.17 6.57
C LEU A 72 -38.63 -13.04 7.66
N THR A 73 -38.26 -14.31 7.72
CA THR A 73 -38.70 -15.23 8.78
C THR A 73 -37.76 -15.10 9.98
N THR A 74 -38.23 -14.49 11.06
CA THR A 74 -37.55 -14.48 12.36
C THR A 74 -38.14 -15.56 13.28
N GLY A 75 -37.31 -16.02 14.23
CA GLY A 75 -37.60 -17.15 15.14
C GLY A 75 -38.83 -16.96 16.05
N ARG A 76 -39.11 -18.00 16.84
CA ARG A 76 -40.33 -18.32 17.63
C ARG A 76 -41.10 -17.21 18.41
N HIS A 77 -40.65 -15.96 18.45
CA HIS A 77 -41.26 -14.85 19.20
C HIS A 77 -41.20 -13.49 18.46
N ALA A 78 -41.68 -13.39 17.21
CA ALA A 78 -41.82 -12.11 16.50
C ALA A 78 -43.18 -11.45 16.80
N ALA A 79 -43.24 -10.13 16.95
CA ALA A 79 -44.49 -9.39 17.19
C ALA A 79 -45.38 -9.29 15.93
N TYR A 80 -44.77 -9.31 14.73
CA TYR A 80 -45.40 -9.41 13.42
C TYR A 80 -44.40 -9.97 12.40
N HIS A 81 -44.89 -10.52 11.30
CA HIS A 81 -44.07 -10.88 10.14
C HIS A 81 -44.09 -9.77 9.10
N LEU A 82 -42.92 -9.38 8.57
CA LEU A 82 -42.82 -8.40 7.50
C LEU A 82 -42.50 -9.09 6.18
N GLU A 83 -43.35 -8.85 5.18
CA GLU A 83 -43.12 -9.26 3.81
C GLU A 83 -43.04 -8.02 2.91
N VAL A 84 -41.88 -7.82 2.28
CA VAL A 84 -41.64 -6.70 1.36
C VAL A 84 -41.59 -7.24 -0.07
N ARG A 85 -42.50 -6.74 -0.91
CA ARG A 85 -42.58 -7.05 -2.35
C ARG A 85 -42.22 -5.81 -3.16
N ALA A 86 -41.02 -5.79 -3.72
CA ALA A 86 -40.52 -4.72 -4.57
C ALA A 86 -39.44 -5.29 -5.52
N PRO A 87 -39.14 -4.63 -6.66
CA PRO A 87 -38.01 -5.03 -7.50
C PRO A 87 -36.66 -4.91 -6.76
N ASN A 88 -35.71 -5.77 -7.10
CA ASN A 88 -34.32 -5.60 -6.66
C ASN A 88 -33.64 -4.51 -7.50
N PRO A 89 -32.93 -3.52 -6.93
CA PRO A 89 -32.41 -3.44 -5.55
C PRO A 89 -33.29 -2.70 -4.52
N LEU A 90 -34.42 -2.13 -4.92
CA LEU A 90 -35.28 -1.29 -4.04
C LEU A 90 -35.81 -2.05 -2.82
N ARG A 91 -36.11 -3.34 -2.99
CA ARG A 91 -36.50 -4.23 -1.89
C ARG A 91 -35.46 -4.25 -0.76
N ASP A 92 -34.18 -4.36 -1.11
CA ASP A 92 -33.10 -4.45 -0.12
C ASP A 92 -32.87 -3.11 0.60
N LEU A 93 -33.19 -1.99 -0.06
CA LEU A 93 -33.21 -0.67 0.55
C LEU A 93 -34.35 -0.54 1.56
N LEU A 94 -35.57 -0.92 1.17
CA LEU A 94 -36.75 -0.90 2.05
C LEU A 94 -36.58 -1.82 3.26
N VAL A 95 -36.06 -3.03 3.07
CA VAL A 95 -35.79 -3.98 4.16
C VAL A 95 -34.75 -3.45 5.15
N ARG A 96 -33.80 -2.62 4.70
CA ARG A 96 -32.78 -2.04 5.58
C ARG A 96 -33.27 -0.82 6.35
N HIS A 97 -34.12 0.01 5.73
CA HIS A 97 -34.40 1.36 6.24
C HIS A 97 -35.86 1.62 6.65
N LEU A 98 -36.81 0.73 6.33
CA LEU A 98 -38.17 0.86 6.87
C LEU A 98 -38.17 0.64 8.39
N ASP A 99 -38.91 1.47 9.12
CA ASP A 99 -39.10 1.26 10.55
C ASP A 99 -39.81 -0.08 10.82
N LEU A 100 -40.77 -0.47 9.98
CA LEU A 100 -41.37 -1.81 10.05
C LEU A 100 -40.33 -2.94 9.95
N ALA A 101 -39.20 -2.74 9.27
CA ALA A 101 -38.13 -3.73 9.21
C ALA A 101 -37.18 -3.63 10.42
N ARG A 102 -36.93 -2.41 10.91
CA ARG A 102 -36.08 -2.13 12.09
C ARG A 102 -36.69 -2.65 13.39
N PHE A 103 -38.00 -2.46 13.58
CA PHE A 103 -38.71 -2.83 14.80
C PHE A 103 -39.13 -4.31 14.87
N ARG A 104 -38.87 -5.12 13.83
CA ARG A 104 -39.36 -6.51 13.71
C ARG A 104 -38.82 -7.46 14.81
N GLU A 105 -37.68 -7.14 15.42
CA GLU A 105 -37.01 -7.97 16.44
C GLU A 105 -37.33 -7.52 17.87
N GLN A 106 -38.08 -6.42 18.03
CA GLN A 106 -38.43 -5.86 19.33
C GLN A 106 -39.63 -6.59 19.94
N ARG A 107 -39.47 -7.10 21.17
CA ARG A 107 -40.43 -8.01 21.82
C ARG A 107 -41.65 -7.31 22.44
N ASP A 108 -41.52 -6.05 22.83
CA ASP A 108 -42.51 -5.33 23.64
C ASP A 108 -43.25 -4.22 22.87
N ILE A 109 -43.35 -4.35 21.54
CA ILE A 109 -44.05 -3.35 20.72
C ILE A 109 -45.57 -3.48 20.89
N SER A 110 -46.22 -2.37 21.23
CA SER A 110 -47.68 -2.36 21.42
C SER A 110 -48.43 -2.47 20.10
N VAL A 111 -49.67 -2.98 20.13
CA VAL A 111 -50.54 -3.06 18.95
C VAL A 111 -50.81 -1.66 18.35
N VAL A 112 -50.90 -0.63 19.20
CA VAL A 112 -51.08 0.77 18.79
C VAL A 112 -49.85 1.26 18.03
N GLU A 113 -48.65 0.92 18.52
CA GLU A 113 -47.38 1.33 17.88
C GLU A 113 -47.18 0.60 16.54
N ILE A 114 -47.52 -0.69 16.44
CA ILE A 114 -47.54 -1.40 15.14
C ILE A 114 -48.49 -0.70 14.16
N GLY A 115 -49.67 -0.27 14.62
CA GLY A 115 -50.61 0.51 13.81
C GLY A 115 -50.02 1.82 13.31
N ARG A 116 -49.30 2.55 14.17
CA ARG A 116 -48.59 3.79 13.82
C ARG A 116 -47.51 3.54 12.76
N LEU A 117 -46.72 2.48 12.91
CA LEU A 117 -45.69 2.10 11.93
C LEU A 117 -46.29 1.72 10.58
N ILE A 118 -47.40 0.97 10.56
CA ILE A 118 -48.13 0.63 9.33
C ILE A 118 -48.65 1.89 8.63
N ALA A 119 -49.24 2.82 9.38
CA ALA A 119 -49.78 4.06 8.83
C ALA A 119 -48.67 4.98 8.26
N ALA A 120 -47.48 4.99 8.86
CA ALA A 120 -46.34 5.78 8.41
C ALA A 120 -45.53 5.14 7.27
N ALA A 121 -45.65 3.82 7.09
CA ALA A 121 -44.82 3.06 6.14
C ALA A 121 -44.95 3.51 4.67
N PRO A 122 -46.14 3.89 4.13
CA PRO A 122 -46.24 4.37 2.76
C PRO A 122 -45.39 5.62 2.49
N ASP A 123 -45.44 6.61 3.39
CA ASP A 123 -44.70 7.86 3.24
C ASP A 123 -43.20 7.64 3.45
N GLN A 124 -42.83 6.80 4.43
CA GLN A 124 -41.43 6.40 4.63
C GLN A 124 -40.87 5.68 3.41
N ALA A 125 -41.61 4.72 2.84
CA ALA A 125 -41.20 4.03 1.63
C ALA A 125 -41.06 5.00 0.45
N ARG A 126 -41.96 5.97 0.29
CA ARG A 126 -41.86 6.98 -0.77
C ARG A 126 -40.60 7.84 -0.60
N SER A 127 -40.35 8.39 0.59
CA SER A 127 -39.15 9.19 0.85
C SER A 127 -37.84 8.42 0.69
N LEU A 128 -37.87 7.08 0.80
CA LEU A 128 -36.74 6.20 0.53
C LEU A 128 -36.53 5.92 -0.97
N LEU A 129 -37.61 5.93 -1.75
CA LEU A 129 -37.59 5.64 -3.20
C LEU A 129 -37.35 6.90 -4.06
N GLU A 130 -37.73 8.09 -3.56
CA GLU A 130 -37.49 9.37 -4.23
C GLU A 130 -35.99 9.63 -4.52
N PRO A 131 -35.05 9.42 -3.57
CA PRO A 131 -33.61 9.52 -3.85
C PRO A 131 -33.10 8.53 -4.91
N GLU A 132 -33.78 7.40 -5.08
CA GLU A 132 -33.48 6.41 -6.12
C GLU A 132 -34.11 6.78 -7.48
N GLY A 133 -34.87 7.87 -7.55
CA GLY A 133 -35.47 8.39 -8.77
C GLY A 133 -36.93 7.97 -9.00
N TYR A 134 -37.61 7.38 -8.01
CA TYR A 134 -38.98 6.87 -8.17
C TYR A 134 -39.99 7.75 -7.43
N PHE A 135 -40.49 8.79 -8.11
CA PHE A 135 -41.38 9.81 -7.53
C PHE A 135 -42.88 9.47 -7.64
N ASN A 136 -43.24 8.51 -8.50
CA ASN A 136 -44.61 8.06 -8.70
C ASN A 136 -44.86 6.65 -8.14
N ALA A 137 -44.06 6.24 -7.16
CA ALA A 137 -44.19 4.94 -6.54
C ALA A 137 -45.56 4.79 -5.87
N ARG A 138 -46.22 3.66 -6.11
CA ARG A 138 -47.44 3.24 -5.42
C ARG A 138 -47.06 2.26 -4.34
N ILE A 139 -47.44 2.56 -3.09
CA ILE A 139 -47.11 1.76 -1.92
C ILE A 139 -48.41 1.36 -1.25
N ASP A 140 -48.67 0.06 -1.24
CA ASP A 140 -49.80 -0.55 -0.56
C ASP A 140 -49.28 -1.31 0.67
N VAL A 141 -49.76 -0.93 1.85
CA VAL A 141 -49.42 -1.62 3.10
C VAL A 141 -50.69 -2.26 3.65
N THR A 142 -50.63 -3.58 3.81
CA THR A 142 -51.74 -4.39 4.30
C THR A 142 -51.31 -5.17 5.54
N ARG A 143 -52.25 -5.39 6.46
CA ARG A 143 -52.05 -6.25 7.61
C ARG A 143 -53.05 -7.38 7.55
N ASP A 144 -52.55 -8.60 7.52
CA ASP A 144 -53.33 -9.82 7.60
C ASP A 144 -53.18 -10.41 9.00
N ASP A 145 -54.30 -10.66 9.66
CA ASP A 145 -54.29 -11.34 10.95
C ASP A 145 -53.90 -12.82 10.78
N ALA A 146 -53.20 -13.38 11.76
CA ALA A 146 -52.70 -14.74 11.67
C ALA A 146 -53.83 -15.78 11.85
N PRO A 147 -53.84 -16.86 11.05
CA PRO A 147 -54.67 -18.02 11.36
C PRO A 147 -54.16 -18.66 12.67
N ALA A 148 -55.04 -18.88 13.64
CA ALA A 148 -54.76 -19.58 14.90
C ALA A 148 -53.78 -18.91 15.91
N GLY A 149 -53.87 -17.58 16.08
CA GLY A 149 -53.25 -16.88 17.23
C GLY A 149 -51.74 -16.62 17.11
N GLY A 150 -51.17 -16.77 15.92
CA GLY A 150 -49.80 -16.34 15.61
C GLY A 150 -49.66 -14.82 15.43
N PRO A 151 -48.44 -14.31 15.18
CA PRO A 151 -48.23 -12.90 14.92
C PRO A 151 -48.74 -12.48 13.52
N PRO A 152 -49.38 -11.31 13.39
CA PRO A 152 -49.95 -10.84 12.12
C PRO A 152 -48.88 -10.64 11.06
N THR A 153 -49.25 -10.74 9.78
CA THR A 153 -48.35 -10.47 8.65
C THR A 153 -48.61 -9.09 8.07
N VAL A 154 -47.61 -8.22 8.10
CA VAL A 154 -47.62 -6.92 7.43
C VAL A 154 -46.97 -7.06 6.07
N ARG A 155 -47.74 -6.82 5.01
CA ARG A 155 -47.29 -6.86 3.62
C ARG A 155 -47.13 -5.45 3.07
N VAL A 156 -45.90 -5.11 2.69
CA VAL A 156 -45.56 -3.87 1.99
C VAL A 156 -45.34 -4.20 0.52
N ARG A 157 -46.27 -3.80 -0.35
CA ARG A 157 -46.15 -3.96 -1.80
C ARG A 157 -45.81 -2.62 -2.41
N VAL A 158 -44.72 -2.59 -3.17
CA VAL A 158 -44.25 -1.40 -3.87
C VAL A 158 -44.26 -1.67 -5.37
N ASP A 159 -45.03 -0.85 -6.08
CA ASP A 159 -44.87 -0.66 -7.51
C ASP A 159 -44.12 0.67 -7.72
N PRO A 160 -42.82 0.63 -8.03
CA PRO A 160 -42.00 1.85 -8.09
C PRO A 160 -42.37 2.74 -9.27
N GLY A 161 -43.07 2.23 -10.28
CA GLY A 161 -43.34 2.96 -11.51
C GLY A 161 -42.06 3.27 -12.33
N PRO A 162 -42.15 4.16 -13.33
CA PRO A 162 -40.99 4.57 -14.12
C PRO A 162 -40.01 5.39 -13.28
N GLN A 163 -38.72 5.06 -13.39
CA GLN A 163 -37.65 5.87 -12.83
C GLN A 163 -37.53 7.17 -13.63
N VAL A 164 -37.39 8.29 -12.92
CA VAL A 164 -37.14 9.59 -13.52
C VAL A 164 -35.85 9.57 -14.33
N ARG A 165 -35.89 10.15 -15.53
CA ARG A 165 -34.74 10.29 -16.42
C ARG A 165 -34.29 11.73 -16.54
N VAL A 166 -33.01 11.96 -16.77
CA VAL A 166 -32.48 13.29 -17.05
C VAL A 166 -33.07 13.77 -18.37
N GLY A 167 -33.92 14.80 -18.30
CA GLY A 167 -34.54 15.41 -19.48
C GLY A 167 -33.66 16.48 -20.09
N ARG A 168 -32.99 17.28 -19.25
CA ARG A 168 -32.05 18.33 -19.68
C ARG A 168 -30.97 18.52 -18.62
N VAL A 169 -29.75 18.80 -19.08
CA VAL A 169 -28.62 19.20 -18.22
C VAL A 169 -28.02 20.51 -18.70
N GLN A 170 -27.87 21.47 -17.79
CA GLN A 170 -27.21 22.75 -18.04
C GLN A 170 -26.09 22.93 -17.02
N ILE A 171 -24.87 23.02 -17.54
CA ILE A 171 -23.65 23.20 -16.74
C ILE A 171 -23.03 24.53 -17.15
N GLU A 172 -23.07 25.48 -16.24
CA GLU A 172 -22.42 26.78 -16.40
C GLU A 172 -21.18 26.84 -15.53
N VAL A 173 -20.20 27.61 -16.00
CA VAL A 173 -19.00 27.95 -15.23
C VAL A 173 -18.94 29.46 -15.12
N GLN A 174 -18.60 29.93 -13.93
CA GLN A 174 -18.36 31.33 -13.63
C GLN A 174 -16.99 31.51 -12.95
N GLY A 175 -16.65 32.76 -12.67
CA GLY A 175 -15.39 33.15 -12.04
C GLY A 175 -14.22 33.19 -13.02
N PRO A 176 -12.98 33.27 -12.51
CA PRO A 176 -11.78 33.50 -13.33
C PRO A 176 -11.58 32.50 -14.49
N TYR A 177 -12.05 31.26 -14.36
CA TYR A 177 -12.03 30.29 -15.45
C TYR A 177 -12.92 30.74 -16.62
N ALA A 178 -14.15 31.17 -16.33
CA ALA A 178 -15.09 31.66 -17.33
C ALA A 178 -14.61 32.97 -17.96
N ASP A 179 -14.07 33.89 -17.15
CA ASP A 179 -13.52 35.16 -17.61
C ASP A 179 -12.38 34.94 -18.61
N ALA A 180 -11.45 34.02 -18.29
CA ALA A 180 -10.35 33.68 -19.17
C ALA A 180 -10.82 33.02 -20.49
N MET A 181 -11.89 32.20 -20.44
CA MET A 181 -12.51 31.66 -21.66
C MET A 181 -13.14 32.75 -22.52
N ASN A 182 -13.85 33.70 -21.90
CA ASN A 182 -14.50 34.81 -22.60
C ASN A 182 -13.47 35.79 -23.19
N ALA A 183 -12.32 35.96 -22.52
CA ALA A 183 -11.18 36.75 -22.99
C ALA A 183 -10.40 36.12 -24.17
N GLY A 184 -10.86 34.99 -24.73
CA GLY A 184 -10.28 34.42 -25.94
C GLY A 184 -9.46 33.14 -25.74
N ASN A 185 -9.26 32.65 -24.50
CA ASN A 185 -8.43 31.47 -24.25
C ASN A 185 -9.03 30.17 -24.81
N ALA A 186 -8.62 29.81 -26.03
CA ALA A 186 -9.12 28.64 -26.75
C ALA A 186 -8.78 27.31 -26.05
N ALA A 187 -7.66 27.24 -25.32
CA ALA A 187 -7.26 26.05 -24.59
C ALA A 187 -8.20 25.76 -23.42
N LEU A 188 -8.58 26.79 -22.65
CA LEU A 188 -9.55 26.65 -21.55
C LEU A 188 -10.96 26.31 -22.06
N ARG A 189 -11.39 26.89 -23.20
CA ARG A 189 -12.65 26.51 -23.86
C ARG A 189 -12.67 25.03 -24.26
N THR A 190 -11.63 24.58 -24.94
CA THR A 190 -11.49 23.16 -25.33
C THR A 190 -11.46 22.24 -24.10
N ARG A 191 -10.77 22.67 -23.04
CA ARG A 191 -10.69 21.93 -21.77
C ARG A 191 -12.05 21.84 -21.09
N TRP A 192 -12.83 22.92 -21.05
CA TRP A 192 -14.18 22.93 -20.50
C TRP A 192 -15.11 22.00 -21.30
N GLN A 193 -15.08 22.07 -22.63
CA GLN A 193 -15.87 21.16 -23.48
C GLN A 193 -15.59 19.69 -23.18
N ARG A 194 -14.31 19.31 -23.02
CA ARG A 194 -13.93 17.94 -22.64
C ARG A 194 -14.39 17.57 -21.24
N LEU A 195 -14.34 18.51 -20.30
CA LEU A 195 -14.77 18.31 -18.92
C LEU A 195 -16.29 18.09 -18.86
N SER A 196 -17.07 18.97 -19.47
CA SER A 196 -18.53 18.87 -19.54
C SER A 196 -18.98 17.62 -20.31
N ALA A 197 -18.25 17.19 -21.34
CA ALA A 197 -18.55 15.94 -22.06
C ALA A 197 -18.35 14.66 -21.21
N ARG A 198 -17.53 14.73 -20.15
CA ARG A 198 -17.32 13.64 -19.17
C ARG A 198 -18.37 13.61 -18.07
N TRP A 199 -19.29 14.58 -18.03
CA TRP A 199 -20.43 14.56 -17.11
C TRP A 199 -21.23 13.26 -17.28
N SER A 200 -21.48 12.56 -16.18
CA SER A 200 -22.05 11.21 -16.18
C SER A 200 -23.57 11.19 -16.35
N LEU A 201 -24.27 12.20 -15.84
CA LEU A 201 -25.74 12.32 -15.94
C LEU A 201 -26.15 13.06 -17.22
N LYS A 202 -26.04 12.35 -18.35
CA LYS A 202 -26.44 12.84 -19.67
C LYS A 202 -27.95 12.72 -19.86
N GLU A 203 -28.50 13.44 -20.83
CA GLU A 203 -29.91 13.29 -21.21
C GLU A 203 -30.27 11.82 -21.51
N GLY A 204 -31.43 11.39 -21.02
CA GLY A 204 -31.92 10.01 -21.12
C GLY A 204 -31.40 9.05 -20.04
N THR A 205 -30.35 9.41 -19.30
CA THR A 205 -29.84 8.56 -18.20
C THR A 205 -30.80 8.56 -17.01
N PRO A 206 -30.90 7.44 -16.26
CA PRO A 206 -31.69 7.42 -15.03
C PRO A 206 -31.12 8.35 -13.97
N PHE A 207 -31.99 9.02 -13.24
CA PHE A 207 -31.60 9.91 -12.14
C PHE A 207 -31.62 9.17 -10.80
N SER A 208 -30.61 9.43 -9.98
CA SER A 208 -30.63 9.18 -8.54
C SER A 208 -29.83 10.26 -7.82
N GLN A 209 -30.13 10.49 -6.55
CA GLN A 209 -29.45 11.46 -5.70
C GLN A 209 -27.98 11.11 -5.48
N ALA A 210 -27.67 9.81 -5.39
CA ALA A 210 -26.30 9.32 -5.32
C ALA A 210 -25.52 9.61 -6.61
N ALA A 211 -26.11 9.36 -7.78
CA ALA A 211 -25.48 9.67 -9.06
C ALA A 211 -25.28 11.18 -9.27
N TRP A 212 -26.25 12.00 -8.82
CA TRP A 212 -26.14 13.46 -8.84
C TRP A 212 -24.99 13.98 -7.99
N THR A 213 -24.90 13.50 -6.75
CA THR A 213 -23.83 13.86 -5.83
C THR A 213 -22.46 13.40 -6.35
N GLY A 214 -22.38 12.17 -6.86
CA GLY A 214 -21.16 11.64 -7.47
C GLY A 214 -20.69 12.44 -8.69
N ALA A 215 -21.61 12.83 -9.58
CA ALA A 215 -21.29 13.66 -10.75
C ALA A 215 -20.76 15.04 -10.36
N LYS A 216 -21.41 15.70 -9.39
CA LYS A 216 -20.98 16.98 -8.83
C LYS A 216 -19.57 16.90 -8.24
N ASN A 217 -19.32 15.90 -7.39
CA ASN A 217 -18.03 15.73 -6.74
C ASN A 217 -16.91 15.43 -7.76
N ALA A 218 -17.19 14.60 -8.78
CA ALA A 218 -16.23 14.30 -9.84
C ALA A 218 -15.85 15.57 -10.66
N LEU A 219 -16.82 16.45 -10.91
CA LEU A 219 -16.59 17.71 -11.61
C LEU A 219 -15.69 18.66 -10.78
N LEU A 220 -16.00 18.84 -9.49
CA LEU A 220 -15.17 19.65 -8.58
C LEU A 220 -13.76 19.08 -8.42
N ALA A 221 -13.64 17.77 -8.19
CA ALA A 221 -12.34 17.11 -8.09
C ALA A 221 -11.50 17.36 -9.35
N SER A 222 -12.12 17.28 -10.53
CA SER A 222 -11.44 17.55 -11.79
C SER A 222 -10.95 19.00 -11.92
N LEU A 223 -11.66 20.01 -11.38
CA LEU A 223 -11.16 21.39 -11.34
C LEU A 223 -10.03 21.55 -10.31
N ARG A 224 -10.19 21.00 -9.11
CA ARG A 224 -9.17 21.07 -8.03
C ARG A 224 -7.84 20.44 -8.44
N THR A 225 -7.87 19.33 -9.16
CA THR A 225 -6.66 18.68 -9.72
C THR A 225 -5.92 19.54 -10.77
N ARG A 226 -6.50 20.65 -11.21
CA ARG A 226 -5.96 21.56 -12.24
C ARG A 226 -5.64 22.96 -11.69
N GLY A 227 -5.52 23.10 -10.37
CA GLY A 227 -5.10 24.34 -9.73
C GLY A 227 -6.23 25.22 -9.21
N TYR A 228 -7.48 24.83 -9.35
CA TYR A 228 -8.63 25.58 -8.83
C TYR A 228 -9.01 25.09 -7.43
N ALA A 229 -8.19 25.43 -6.43
CA ALA A 229 -8.27 24.88 -5.07
C ALA A 229 -9.63 25.15 -4.40
N THR A 230 -10.18 26.35 -4.61
CA THR A 230 -11.44 26.82 -4.02
C THR A 230 -12.66 26.58 -4.90
N ALA A 231 -12.53 25.76 -5.96
CA ALA A 231 -13.65 25.43 -6.83
C ALA A 231 -14.83 24.86 -6.04
N GLY A 232 -16.01 25.37 -6.33
CA GLY A 232 -17.26 25.07 -5.65
C GLY A 232 -18.48 25.26 -6.54
N PHE A 233 -19.66 25.06 -5.98
CA PHE A 233 -20.92 25.36 -6.67
C PHE A 233 -21.53 26.63 -6.08
N SER A 234 -21.84 27.61 -6.93
CA SER A 234 -22.60 28.79 -6.52
C SER A 234 -24.11 28.54 -6.56
N GLY A 235 -24.56 27.54 -7.34
CA GLY A 235 -25.94 27.09 -7.35
C GLY A 235 -26.08 25.70 -7.97
N THR A 236 -26.93 24.86 -7.39
CA THR A 236 -27.31 23.56 -7.97
C THR A 236 -28.79 23.30 -7.77
N SER A 237 -29.49 22.87 -8.81
CA SER A 237 -30.91 22.50 -8.76
C SER A 237 -31.18 21.22 -9.54
N ALA A 238 -32.04 20.37 -8.99
CA ALA A 238 -32.55 19.18 -9.64
C ALA A 238 -34.08 19.24 -9.59
N GLU A 239 -34.68 19.77 -10.65
CA GLU A 239 -36.12 20.00 -10.74
C GLU A 239 -36.79 18.78 -11.34
N VAL A 240 -37.49 18.03 -10.50
CA VAL A 240 -38.20 16.82 -10.91
C VAL A 240 -39.61 17.18 -11.36
N ASP A 241 -39.95 16.75 -12.57
CA ASP A 241 -41.32 16.73 -13.06
C ASP A 241 -41.86 15.30 -12.96
N ALA A 242 -42.68 15.07 -11.94
CA ALA A 242 -43.32 13.78 -11.69
C ALA A 242 -44.31 13.41 -12.81
N THR A 243 -44.88 14.36 -13.55
CA THR A 243 -45.85 14.02 -14.60
C THR A 243 -45.16 13.41 -15.82
N SER A 244 -44.05 14.03 -16.24
CA SER A 244 -43.28 13.55 -17.39
C SER A 244 -42.21 12.50 -17.03
N ASN A 245 -42.00 12.21 -15.74
CA ASN A 245 -40.91 11.39 -15.22
C ASN A 245 -39.53 11.88 -15.72
N THR A 246 -39.35 13.21 -15.74
CA THR A 246 -38.08 13.82 -16.14
C THR A 246 -37.52 14.72 -15.06
N VAL A 247 -36.20 14.86 -15.02
CA VAL A 247 -35.50 15.83 -14.17
C VAL A 247 -34.72 16.82 -15.03
N ARG A 248 -34.82 18.11 -14.68
CA ARG A 248 -33.98 19.17 -15.24
C ARG A 248 -32.87 19.50 -14.25
N LEU A 249 -31.63 19.31 -14.68
CA LEU A 249 -30.44 19.54 -13.86
C LEU A 249 -29.81 20.87 -14.25
N PHE A 250 -29.62 21.75 -13.26
CA PHE A 250 -28.93 23.02 -13.42
C PHE A 250 -27.80 23.10 -12.39
N LEU A 251 -26.60 23.44 -12.85
CA LEU A 251 -25.47 23.70 -11.96
C LEU A 251 -24.63 24.85 -12.49
N VAL A 252 -24.25 25.74 -11.58
CA VAL A 252 -23.30 26.82 -11.80
C VAL A 252 -22.08 26.53 -10.95
N VAL A 253 -20.96 26.27 -11.64
CA VAL A 253 -19.67 25.99 -11.02
C VAL A 253 -18.91 27.30 -10.89
N ASP A 254 -18.56 27.66 -9.66
CA ASP A 254 -17.58 28.71 -9.42
C ASP A 254 -16.19 28.08 -9.43
N SER A 255 -15.36 28.48 -10.39
CA SER A 255 -14.01 27.93 -10.47
C SER A 255 -13.11 28.41 -9.33
N GLY A 256 -13.37 29.59 -8.74
CA GLY A 256 -12.35 30.32 -8.01
C GLY A 256 -11.14 30.68 -8.91
N PRO A 257 -10.11 31.34 -8.35
CA PRO A 257 -8.90 31.66 -9.07
C PRO A 257 -8.03 30.41 -9.31
N LEU A 258 -7.13 30.50 -10.28
CA LEU A 258 -6.08 29.50 -10.49
C LEU A 258 -4.98 29.76 -9.45
N TYR A 259 -4.70 28.76 -8.61
CA TYR A 259 -3.63 28.86 -7.62
C TYR A 259 -2.29 28.48 -8.23
N ARG A 260 -1.26 29.26 -7.92
CA ARG A 260 0.14 28.95 -8.21
C ARG A 260 0.91 28.96 -6.91
N ILE A 261 1.83 28.01 -6.78
CA ILE A 261 2.61 27.84 -5.55
C ILE A 261 3.59 29.01 -5.43
N GLY A 262 3.49 29.77 -4.35
CA GLY A 262 4.37 30.89 -4.02
C GLY A 262 5.41 30.50 -2.97
N GLU A 263 5.53 31.33 -1.93
CA GLU A 263 6.43 31.11 -0.79
C GLU A 263 6.10 29.82 -0.06
N ILE A 264 7.14 29.08 0.36
CA ILE A 264 7.01 27.93 1.25
C ILE A 264 7.37 28.37 2.67
N ARG A 265 6.38 28.39 3.56
CA ARG A 265 6.57 28.72 4.97
C ARG A 265 6.68 27.43 5.78
N VAL A 266 7.81 27.27 6.47
CA VAL A 266 8.07 26.07 7.28
C VAL A 266 7.87 26.41 8.75
N GLU A 267 7.08 25.61 9.45
CA GLU A 267 6.69 25.81 10.85
C GLU A 267 7.01 24.57 11.69
N GLY A 268 7.27 24.77 12.98
CA GLY A 268 7.49 23.68 13.95
C GLY A 268 8.91 23.10 13.97
N LEU A 269 9.86 23.74 13.30
CA LEU A 269 11.29 23.40 13.42
C LEU A 269 11.86 23.90 14.74
N GLU A 270 12.63 23.05 15.42
CA GLU A 270 13.31 23.36 16.68
C GLU A 270 14.83 23.29 16.51
N ARG A 271 15.34 22.32 15.75
CA ARG A 271 16.76 21.98 15.65
C ARG A 271 17.21 21.81 14.20
N THR A 272 16.32 21.36 13.33
CA THR A 272 16.59 21.10 11.91
C THR A 272 16.51 22.41 11.15
N PRO A 273 17.51 22.75 10.30
CA PRO A 273 17.48 23.97 9.53
C PRO A 273 16.39 23.91 8.45
N GLN A 274 15.83 25.07 8.11
CA GLN A 274 14.69 25.19 7.17
C GLN A 274 15.04 24.69 5.76
N ASP A 275 16.29 24.84 5.33
CA ASP A 275 16.77 24.38 4.04
C ASP A 275 16.62 22.87 3.83
N ALA A 276 16.70 22.06 4.89
CA ALA A 276 16.45 20.62 4.82
C ALA A 276 15.04 20.29 4.31
N ALA A 277 14.05 21.12 4.66
CA ALA A 277 12.69 20.99 4.14
C ALA A 277 12.56 21.55 2.71
N LEU A 278 13.18 22.70 2.43
CA LEU A 278 13.10 23.35 1.11
C LEU A 278 13.85 22.57 0.01
N ASN A 279 14.93 21.87 0.37
CA ASN A 279 15.77 21.15 -0.57
C ASN A 279 15.12 19.88 -1.13
N VAL A 280 13.98 19.42 -0.57
CA VAL A 280 13.23 18.25 -1.05
C VAL A 280 11.96 18.60 -1.84
N LEU A 281 11.77 19.87 -2.21
CA LEU A 281 10.62 20.31 -3.00
C LEU A 281 10.53 19.53 -4.33
N PRO A 282 9.42 18.82 -4.62
CA PRO A 282 9.27 18.05 -5.86
C PRO A 282 8.78 18.90 -7.03
N PHE A 283 8.60 20.21 -6.83
CA PHE A 283 8.08 21.15 -7.80
C PHE A 283 8.86 22.47 -7.75
N GLN A 284 8.69 23.28 -8.80
CA GLN A 284 9.23 24.63 -8.85
C GLN A 284 8.22 25.63 -8.28
N ILE A 285 8.72 26.60 -7.52
CA ILE A 285 7.97 27.78 -7.09
C ILE A 285 7.48 28.54 -8.35
N GLY A 286 6.26 29.02 -8.30
CA GLY A 286 5.54 29.66 -9.41
C GLY A 286 4.73 28.69 -10.28
N SER A 287 4.89 27.38 -10.10
CA SER A 287 4.12 26.39 -10.86
C SER A 287 2.66 26.29 -10.38
N GLU A 288 1.75 25.89 -11.27
CA GLU A 288 0.32 25.69 -10.93
C GLU A 288 0.16 24.71 -9.77
N TYR A 289 -0.71 25.05 -8.82
CA TYR A 289 -1.06 24.18 -7.70
C TYR A 289 -1.71 22.89 -8.22
N THR A 290 -1.36 21.77 -7.60
CA THR A 290 -2.18 20.56 -7.63
C THR A 290 -2.10 19.90 -6.26
N GLU A 291 -3.18 19.25 -5.83
CA GLU A 291 -3.18 18.49 -4.58
C GLU A 291 -2.09 17.41 -4.57
N LYS A 292 -1.86 16.75 -5.72
CA LYS A 292 -0.77 15.80 -5.90
C LYS A 292 0.60 16.39 -5.55
N LYS A 293 0.90 17.63 -5.95
CA LYS A 293 2.20 18.27 -5.63
C LYS A 293 2.42 18.42 -4.13
N LEU A 294 1.38 18.78 -3.37
CA LEU A 294 1.50 18.90 -1.91
C LEU A 294 1.66 17.53 -1.25
N LEU A 295 0.94 16.52 -1.73
CA LEU A 295 1.10 15.14 -1.27
C LEU A 295 2.51 14.61 -1.57
N ASP A 296 3.04 14.88 -2.77
CA ASP A 296 4.40 14.49 -3.16
C ASP A 296 5.44 15.20 -2.27
N TYR A 297 5.21 16.46 -1.89
CA TYR A 297 6.10 17.20 -0.98
C TYR A 297 6.02 16.66 0.46
N GLN A 298 4.82 16.34 0.94
CA GLN A 298 4.62 15.68 2.22
C GLN A 298 5.36 14.34 2.27
N GLU A 299 5.24 13.51 1.23
CA GLU A 299 5.95 12.23 1.12
C GLU A 299 7.46 12.44 1.08
N ALA A 300 7.95 13.42 0.32
CA ALA A 300 9.38 13.74 0.24
C ALA A 300 9.95 14.15 1.61
N LEU A 301 9.23 14.97 2.38
CA LEU A 301 9.58 15.36 3.74
C LEU A 301 9.62 14.15 4.68
N GLN A 302 8.61 13.27 4.62
CA GLN A 302 8.56 12.05 5.43
C GLN A 302 9.73 11.10 5.12
N LYS A 303 10.07 10.93 3.82
CA LYS A 303 11.19 10.08 3.38
C LYS A 303 12.56 10.55 3.88
N THR A 304 12.72 11.83 4.25
CA THR A 304 13.97 12.31 4.86
C THR A 304 14.28 11.61 6.19
N GLY A 305 13.23 11.14 6.89
CA GLY A 305 13.32 10.59 8.23
C GLY A 305 13.58 11.64 9.31
N LEU A 306 13.64 12.94 8.98
CA LEU A 306 13.90 14.04 9.92
C LEU A 306 12.67 14.45 10.72
N TYR A 307 11.47 14.15 10.19
CA TYR A 307 10.19 14.56 10.76
C TYR A 307 9.35 13.34 11.11
N GLU A 308 8.63 13.38 12.23
CA GLU A 308 7.65 12.37 12.61
C GLU A 308 6.20 12.78 12.26
N GLY A 309 5.94 14.08 12.18
CA GLY A 309 4.66 14.64 11.72
C GLY A 309 4.90 15.62 10.59
N VAL A 310 4.14 15.49 9.50
CA VAL A 310 4.22 16.37 8.33
C VAL A 310 2.80 16.66 7.84
N ALA A 311 2.44 17.94 7.79
CA ALA A 311 1.23 18.42 7.12
C ALA A 311 1.60 19.54 6.16
N VAL A 312 1.15 19.43 4.92
CA VAL A 312 1.41 20.43 3.86
C VAL A 312 0.08 21.00 3.38
N GLU A 313 -0.11 22.29 3.56
CA GLU A 313 -1.37 22.99 3.29
C GLU A 313 -1.14 24.21 2.39
N LEU A 314 -2.10 24.50 1.52
CA LEU A 314 -2.12 25.71 0.70
C LEU A 314 -2.94 26.80 1.39
N ASP A 315 -2.46 28.04 1.39
CA ASP A 315 -3.27 29.21 1.68
C ASP A 315 -4.33 29.40 0.59
N GLN A 316 -5.59 29.24 0.97
CA GLN A 316 -6.72 29.31 0.04
C GLN A 316 -7.30 30.74 -0.08
N SER A 317 -6.64 31.76 0.47
CA SER A 317 -7.06 33.15 0.27
C SER A 317 -7.06 33.53 -1.23
N PRO A 318 -8.17 34.06 -1.78
CA PRO A 318 -8.24 34.41 -3.20
C PRO A 318 -7.25 35.51 -3.62
N GLU A 319 -6.92 36.43 -2.69
CA GLU A 319 -6.03 37.58 -2.93
C GLU A 319 -4.59 37.15 -3.25
N GLY A 320 -4.16 36.01 -2.70
CA GLY A 320 -2.83 35.44 -2.90
C GLY A 320 -2.74 34.37 -3.98
N ALA A 321 -3.79 34.11 -4.77
CA ALA A 321 -3.88 32.90 -5.60
C ALA A 321 -2.70 32.73 -6.59
N ASP A 322 -2.22 33.81 -7.23
CA ASP A 322 -1.09 33.75 -8.17
C ASP A 322 0.27 33.48 -7.50
N HIS A 323 0.35 33.62 -6.17
CA HIS A 323 1.55 33.40 -5.35
C HIS A 323 1.18 32.81 -3.98
N ALA A 324 0.38 31.75 -3.99
CA ALA A 324 -0.23 31.22 -2.78
C ALA A 324 0.82 30.60 -1.85
N ILE A 325 0.76 30.97 -0.57
CA ILE A 325 1.69 30.47 0.44
C ILE A 325 1.39 28.99 0.70
N VAL A 326 2.42 28.16 0.73
CA VAL A 326 2.31 26.77 1.19
C VAL A 326 2.91 26.66 2.57
N TYR A 327 2.12 26.21 3.53
CA TYR A 327 2.55 25.94 4.90
C TYR A 327 2.99 24.49 5.02
N ALA A 328 4.26 24.28 5.36
CA ALA A 328 4.81 23.00 5.76
C ALA A 328 4.91 22.97 7.29
N LYS A 329 3.89 22.40 7.94
CA LYS A 329 3.81 22.23 9.39
C LYS A 329 4.50 20.93 9.76
N LEU A 330 5.66 21.04 10.42
CA LEU A 330 6.55 19.92 10.69
C LEU A 330 6.67 19.66 12.18
N ARG A 331 6.75 18.39 12.57
CA ARG A 331 7.17 17.96 13.89
C ARG A 331 8.41 17.11 13.75
N GLU A 332 9.51 17.59 14.30
CA GLU A 332 10.79 16.89 14.20
C GLU A 332 10.76 15.53 14.90
N ASN A 333 11.39 14.55 14.26
CA ASN A 333 11.58 13.24 14.84
C ASN A 333 12.56 13.32 16.02
N LYS A 334 12.51 12.34 16.93
CA LYS A 334 13.46 12.23 18.03
C LYS A 334 14.89 12.23 17.50
N MET A 335 15.76 13.00 18.20
CA MET A 335 17.17 13.14 17.85
C MET A 335 17.86 11.79 17.69
N GLN A 336 17.52 10.85 18.57
CA GLN A 336 18.02 9.49 18.54
C GLN A 336 16.88 8.49 18.61
N ASN A 337 17.08 7.39 17.90
CA ASN A 337 16.17 6.25 17.83
C ASN A 337 17.03 4.97 17.93
N ALA A 338 16.56 3.98 18.69
CA ALA A 338 17.11 2.64 18.65
C ALA A 338 15.98 1.64 18.37
N THR A 339 16.15 0.81 17.35
CA THR A 339 15.20 -0.23 16.95
C THR A 339 15.84 -1.58 17.20
N PHE A 340 15.12 -2.45 17.90
CA PHE A 340 15.57 -3.82 18.19
C PHE A 340 14.85 -4.78 17.27
N SER A 341 15.57 -5.75 16.71
CA SER A 341 15.00 -6.72 15.78
C SER A 341 15.34 -8.14 16.18
N VAL A 342 14.35 -9.02 16.07
CA VAL A 342 14.52 -10.46 16.23
C VAL A 342 13.92 -11.14 15.01
N GLY A 343 14.61 -12.13 14.48
CA GLY A 343 14.13 -12.87 13.33
C GLY A 343 14.59 -14.32 13.35
N PHE A 344 13.93 -15.12 12.53
CA PHE A 344 14.29 -16.49 12.29
C PHE A 344 14.17 -16.77 10.79
N SER A 345 15.12 -17.50 10.24
CA SER A 345 14.93 -18.16 8.96
C SER A 345 15.37 -19.62 9.04
N SER A 346 14.77 -20.51 8.24
CA SER A 346 15.25 -21.89 8.12
C SER A 346 16.62 -21.99 7.46
N ASN A 347 17.03 -20.94 6.72
CA ASN A 347 18.26 -20.87 5.95
C ASN A 347 19.48 -20.41 6.77
N THR A 348 19.31 -19.40 7.61
CA THR A 348 20.37 -18.75 8.41
C THR A 348 20.17 -18.84 9.91
N GLY A 349 19.05 -19.45 10.35
CA GLY A 349 18.72 -19.64 11.76
C GLY A 349 18.17 -18.39 12.44
N PRO A 350 18.22 -18.35 13.79
CA PRO A 350 17.82 -17.18 14.57
C PRO A 350 18.84 -16.03 14.38
N ARG A 351 18.31 -14.80 14.40
CA ARG A 351 19.10 -13.56 14.30
C ARG A 351 18.53 -12.49 15.22
N VAL A 352 19.42 -11.68 15.78
CA VAL A 352 19.10 -10.48 16.54
C VAL A 352 19.81 -9.30 15.90
N GLY A 353 19.23 -8.11 16.00
CA GLY A 353 19.87 -6.91 15.51
C GLY A 353 19.43 -5.66 16.25
N VAL A 354 20.30 -4.67 16.25
CA VAL A 354 20.07 -3.33 16.79
C VAL A 354 20.42 -2.33 15.71
N GLU A 355 19.53 -1.38 15.48
CA GLU A 355 19.76 -0.23 14.61
C GLU A 355 19.62 1.05 15.44
N HIS A 356 20.67 1.87 15.47
CA HIS A 356 20.68 3.15 16.17
C HIS A 356 20.83 4.28 15.17
N THR A 357 19.88 5.21 15.15
CA THR A 357 19.91 6.41 14.33
C THR A 357 20.17 7.62 15.21
N HIS A 358 21.15 8.45 14.84
CA HIS A 358 21.42 9.75 15.44
C HIS A 358 21.32 10.84 14.36
N ARG A 359 20.31 11.71 14.45
CA ARG A 359 19.97 12.67 13.38
C ARG A 359 20.87 13.90 13.30
N ARG A 360 21.64 14.21 14.35
CA ARG A 360 22.60 15.33 14.35
C ARG A 360 23.97 14.96 14.91
N VAL A 361 24.64 13.99 14.29
CA VAL A 361 25.88 13.42 14.86
C VAL A 361 27.01 14.45 14.88
N PHE A 362 27.79 14.47 15.96
CA PHE A 362 28.89 15.42 16.19
C PHE A 362 28.50 16.91 16.09
N GLY A 363 27.20 17.24 16.24
CA GLY A 363 26.68 18.60 16.12
C GLY A 363 26.39 19.08 14.69
N TYR A 364 26.74 18.29 13.68
CA TYR A 364 26.51 18.60 12.27
C TYR A 364 25.17 18.06 11.76
N ASP A 365 24.71 18.60 10.64
CA ASP A 365 23.49 18.21 9.91
C ASP A 365 23.70 16.88 9.16
N LEU A 366 24.03 15.86 9.95
CA LEU A 366 24.40 14.51 9.54
C LEU A 366 23.55 13.50 10.32
N VAL A 367 22.90 12.61 9.58
CA VAL A 367 22.21 11.44 10.09
C VAL A 367 23.19 10.26 10.09
N ALA A 368 23.55 9.80 11.29
CA ALA A 368 24.29 8.55 11.46
C ALA A 368 23.32 7.39 11.70
N THR A 369 23.54 6.27 11.03
CA THR A 369 22.84 5.00 11.27
C THR A 369 23.87 3.91 11.54
N THR A 370 23.84 3.35 12.74
CA THR A 370 24.68 2.22 13.13
C THR A 370 23.82 0.97 13.21
N LYS A 371 24.19 -0.09 12.50
CA LYS A 371 23.46 -1.35 12.52
C LYS A 371 24.38 -2.49 12.92
N LEU A 372 23.94 -3.27 13.89
CA LEU A 372 24.59 -4.50 14.32
C LEU A 372 23.59 -5.63 14.17
N LYS A 373 23.96 -6.70 13.46
CA LYS A 373 23.14 -7.90 13.28
C LYS A 373 24.01 -9.12 13.55
N VAL A 374 23.51 -10.01 14.40
CA VAL A 374 24.18 -11.27 14.75
C VAL A 374 23.19 -12.41 14.57
N GLY A 375 23.52 -13.34 13.69
CA GLY A 375 22.86 -14.62 13.52
C GLY A 375 23.86 -15.77 13.62
N ARG A 376 23.35 -16.99 13.45
CA ARG A 376 24.17 -18.20 13.47
C ARG A 376 25.23 -18.18 12.37
N ASP A 377 24.77 -17.98 11.13
CA ASP A 377 25.58 -18.12 9.92
C ASP A 377 25.91 -16.76 9.27
N GLU A 378 25.29 -15.67 9.73
CA GLU A 378 25.47 -14.31 9.21
C GLU A 378 25.71 -13.30 10.34
N ARG A 379 26.66 -12.38 10.16
CA ARG A 379 26.90 -11.26 11.06
C ARG A 379 27.19 -10.01 10.23
N GLU A 380 26.66 -8.88 10.66
CA GLU A 380 26.81 -7.60 9.96
C GLU A 380 27.03 -6.49 10.98
N ALA A 381 28.00 -5.63 10.70
CA ALA A 381 28.16 -4.34 11.34
C ALA A 381 28.25 -3.27 10.26
N SER A 382 27.37 -2.26 10.30
CA SER A 382 27.41 -1.14 9.37
C SER A 382 27.28 0.20 10.09
N PHE A 383 27.87 1.21 9.48
CA PHE A 383 27.80 2.59 9.88
C PHE A 383 27.64 3.45 8.64
N ASP A 384 26.49 4.12 8.51
CA ASP A 384 26.17 5.02 7.41
C ASP A 384 26.03 6.45 7.94
N LEU A 385 26.69 7.40 7.30
CA LEU A 385 26.52 8.83 7.50
C LEU A 385 25.89 9.44 6.25
N LEU A 386 24.77 10.11 6.42
CA LEU A 386 24.12 10.88 5.37
C LEU A 386 24.02 12.35 5.77
N THR A 387 24.28 13.26 4.84
CA THR A 387 23.92 14.67 5.05
C THR A 387 22.41 14.84 5.12
N TYR A 388 21.96 15.98 5.65
CA TYR A 388 20.62 16.48 5.37
C TYR A 388 20.45 16.71 3.86
N PRO A 389 19.19 16.80 3.36
CA PRO A 389 18.93 17.11 1.96
C PRO A 389 19.62 18.42 1.54
N GLN A 390 20.44 18.33 0.50
CA GLN A 390 21.08 19.44 -0.20
C GLN A 390 20.23 19.83 -1.43
N PRO A 391 20.53 20.94 -2.13
CA PRO A 391 19.77 21.35 -3.30
C PRO A 391 19.48 20.21 -4.28
N GLU A 392 18.26 20.22 -4.83
CA GLU A 392 17.68 19.15 -5.65
C GLU A 392 17.40 17.80 -4.95
N GLY A 393 17.55 17.74 -3.62
CA GLY A 393 17.28 16.55 -2.81
C GLY A 393 18.45 15.56 -2.75
N TYR A 394 19.64 15.96 -3.17
CA TYR A 394 20.84 15.11 -3.04
C TYR A 394 21.29 15.00 -1.58
N ARG A 395 21.85 13.85 -1.22
CA ARG A 395 22.48 13.63 0.08
C ARG A 395 23.83 12.96 -0.13
N ASN A 396 24.89 13.49 0.48
CA ASN A 396 26.19 12.82 0.46
C ASN A 396 26.17 11.68 1.47
N LEU A 397 26.84 10.59 1.13
CA LEU A 397 26.87 9.35 1.90
C LEU A 397 28.31 8.90 2.12
N LEU A 398 28.64 8.55 3.37
CA LEU A 398 29.78 7.71 3.73
C LEU A 398 29.23 6.44 4.38
N GLY A 399 29.62 5.27 3.92
CA GLY A 399 29.20 4.00 4.49
C GLY A 399 30.38 3.09 4.77
N LEU A 400 30.41 2.49 5.95
CA LEU A 400 31.35 1.45 6.34
C LEU A 400 30.55 0.20 6.66
N LYS A 401 30.97 -0.95 6.14
CA LYS A 401 30.28 -2.22 6.37
C LYS A 401 31.25 -3.38 6.50
N ALA A 402 31.04 -4.21 7.50
CA ALA A 402 31.74 -5.47 7.70
C ALA A 402 30.72 -6.61 7.80
N ASP A 403 30.89 -7.63 6.94
CA ASP A 403 30.02 -8.78 6.86
C ASP A 403 30.82 -10.07 7.12
N TYR A 404 30.19 -11.00 7.83
CA TYR A 404 30.62 -12.38 7.99
C TYR A 404 29.50 -13.30 7.52
N LEU A 405 29.85 -14.29 6.70
CA LEU A 405 28.92 -15.30 6.20
C LEU A 405 29.60 -16.67 6.20
N ASP A 406 28.96 -17.65 6.82
CA ASP A 406 29.29 -19.07 6.70
C ASP A 406 28.21 -19.76 5.87
N ALA A 407 28.51 -20.09 4.61
CA ALA A 407 27.54 -20.70 3.71
C ALA A 407 28.25 -21.48 2.60
N GLY A 408 27.59 -22.53 2.09
CA GLY A 408 28.10 -23.28 0.94
C GLY A 408 29.44 -23.98 1.19
N GLY A 409 29.85 -24.18 2.44
CA GLY A 409 31.15 -24.77 2.78
C GLY A 409 32.33 -23.79 2.76
N ALA A 410 32.07 -22.47 2.66
CA ALA A 410 33.07 -21.42 2.74
C ALA A 410 32.68 -20.35 3.75
N VAL A 411 33.70 -19.85 4.47
CA VAL A 411 33.56 -18.66 5.32
C VAL A 411 34.01 -17.45 4.52
N THR A 412 33.11 -16.48 4.35
CA THR A 412 33.34 -15.22 3.63
C THR A 412 33.31 -14.05 4.60
N GLN A 413 34.37 -13.25 4.60
CA GLN A 413 34.48 -12.01 5.37
C GLN A 413 34.67 -10.83 4.42
N THR A 414 33.77 -9.86 4.47
CA THR A 414 33.78 -8.71 3.56
C THR A 414 33.88 -7.41 4.33
N GLN A 415 34.72 -6.50 3.89
CA GLN A 415 34.87 -5.14 4.39
C GLN A 415 34.65 -4.17 3.23
N ARG A 416 33.75 -3.21 3.43
CA ARG A 416 33.37 -2.21 2.43
C ARG A 416 33.46 -0.81 3.02
N ALA A 417 34.00 0.10 2.23
CA ALA A 417 33.94 1.53 2.47
C ALA A 417 33.42 2.20 1.20
N ARG A 418 32.30 2.93 1.32
CA ARG A 418 31.66 3.65 0.22
C ARG A 418 31.58 5.13 0.50
N VAL A 419 31.85 5.94 -0.51
CA VAL A 419 31.61 7.39 -0.50
C VAL A 419 30.85 7.77 -1.76
N GLY A 420 29.79 8.56 -1.61
CA GLY A 420 28.91 8.81 -2.74
C GLY A 420 27.82 9.83 -2.46
N ARG A 421 26.82 9.84 -3.34
CA ARG A 421 25.63 10.67 -3.24
C ARG A 421 24.39 9.88 -3.62
N THR A 422 23.30 10.12 -2.91
CA THR A 422 21.99 9.54 -3.19
C THR A 422 20.96 10.63 -3.47
N ARG A 423 19.92 10.27 -4.22
CA ARG A 423 18.75 11.12 -4.49
C ARG A 423 17.52 10.24 -4.59
N ASP A 424 16.61 10.42 -3.64
CA ASP A 424 15.36 9.68 -3.55
C ASP A 424 14.22 10.59 -4.02
N THR A 425 13.37 10.07 -4.89
CA THR A 425 12.20 10.78 -5.42
C THR A 425 10.94 9.96 -5.18
N GLU A 426 9.78 10.37 -5.72
CA GLU A 426 8.51 9.61 -5.54
C GLU A 426 8.70 8.12 -5.90
N ARG A 427 9.28 7.83 -7.07
CA ARG A 427 9.34 6.48 -7.64
C ARG A 427 10.73 6.00 -8.00
N ILE A 428 11.75 6.85 -7.87
CA ILE A 428 13.10 6.55 -8.33
C ILE A 428 14.10 6.92 -7.24
N ASP A 429 14.88 5.93 -6.83
CA ASP A 429 16.03 6.09 -5.95
C ASP A 429 17.30 5.95 -6.79
N ARG A 430 18.25 6.88 -6.62
CA ARG A 430 19.53 6.88 -7.33
C ARG A 430 20.66 6.91 -6.32
N LEU A 431 21.69 6.10 -6.54
CA LEU A 431 22.90 6.10 -5.72
C LEU A 431 24.14 6.02 -6.62
N TYR A 432 25.04 6.99 -6.46
CA TYR A 432 26.33 7.06 -7.14
C TYR A 432 27.42 6.99 -6.10
N TYR A 433 28.34 6.02 -6.18
CA TYR A 433 29.36 5.89 -5.15
C TYR A 433 30.63 5.22 -5.65
N LEU A 434 31.74 5.59 -5.04
CA LEU A 434 33.00 4.86 -5.10
C LEU A 434 33.02 3.88 -3.92
N GLU A 435 33.35 2.61 -4.18
CA GLU A 435 33.49 1.58 -3.15
C GLU A 435 34.88 0.97 -3.17
N PHE A 436 35.51 0.93 -2.01
CA PHE A 436 36.58 -0.02 -1.73
C PHE A 436 35.98 -1.29 -1.11
N ASN A 437 36.30 -2.43 -1.70
CA ASN A 437 35.83 -3.74 -1.27
C ASN A 437 37.04 -4.64 -0.99
N ARG A 438 37.06 -5.28 0.18
CA ARG A 438 38.02 -6.34 0.51
C ARG A 438 37.25 -7.55 0.97
N THR A 439 37.46 -8.69 0.31
CA THR A 439 36.81 -9.95 0.66
C THR A 439 37.84 -11.03 0.91
N THR A 440 37.72 -11.72 2.04
CA THR A 440 38.49 -12.92 2.37
C THR A 440 37.55 -14.11 2.29
N VAL A 441 37.92 -15.13 1.52
CA VAL A 441 37.20 -16.40 1.43
C VAL A 441 38.10 -17.49 1.97
N GLU A 442 37.58 -18.27 2.90
CA GLU A 442 38.23 -19.42 3.50
C GLU A 442 37.41 -20.69 3.20
N THR A 443 38.03 -21.62 2.48
CA THR A 443 37.51 -22.95 2.17
C THR A 443 38.27 -24.00 3.00
N ALA A 444 37.96 -25.28 2.81
CA ALA A 444 38.64 -26.36 3.52
C ALA A 444 40.17 -26.42 3.26
N THR A 445 40.64 -25.93 2.11
CA THR A 445 42.04 -26.06 1.67
C THR A 445 42.72 -24.74 1.34
N ALA A 446 41.98 -23.64 1.19
CA ALA A 446 42.52 -22.38 0.71
C ALA A 446 41.94 -21.17 1.45
N ARG A 447 42.77 -20.14 1.60
CA ARG A 447 42.35 -18.82 2.09
C ARG A 447 42.82 -17.75 1.10
N THR A 448 41.88 -17.07 0.47
CA THR A 448 42.15 -16.05 -0.55
C THR A 448 41.63 -14.70 -0.07
N THR A 449 42.38 -13.63 -0.31
CA THR A 449 41.96 -12.25 -0.03
C THR A 449 42.06 -11.42 -1.29
N ASP A 450 40.93 -10.97 -1.80
CA ASP A 450 40.84 -10.14 -2.99
C ASP A 450 40.34 -8.74 -2.62
N ARG A 451 40.73 -7.74 -3.41
CA ARG A 451 40.36 -6.35 -3.21
C ARG A 451 39.86 -5.74 -4.52
N ALA A 452 38.98 -4.75 -4.43
CA ALA A 452 38.55 -3.96 -5.57
C ALA A 452 38.30 -2.51 -5.16
N LEU A 453 38.52 -1.61 -6.12
CA LEU A 453 38.04 -0.23 -6.08
C LEU A 453 37.18 -0.02 -7.32
N LEU A 454 35.90 0.32 -7.13
CA LEU A 454 34.95 0.44 -8.23
C LEU A 454 34.00 1.63 -8.05
N ALA A 455 33.69 2.30 -9.15
CA ALA A 455 32.63 3.29 -9.23
C ALA A 455 31.33 2.58 -9.60
N ASN A 456 30.25 2.93 -8.91
CA ASN A 456 28.95 2.29 -9.03
C ASN A 456 27.84 3.32 -9.27
N TYR A 457 26.83 2.88 -10.00
CA TYR A 457 25.54 3.51 -10.13
C TYR A 457 24.44 2.48 -9.86
N GLU A 458 23.60 2.78 -8.88
CA GLU A 458 22.37 2.02 -8.60
C GLU A 458 21.15 2.88 -8.91
N TRP A 459 20.19 2.26 -9.57
CA TRP A 459 18.93 2.85 -9.96
C TRP A 459 17.80 1.91 -9.57
N VAL A 460 16.94 2.37 -8.66
CA VAL A 460 15.76 1.62 -8.23
C VAL A 460 14.52 2.37 -8.68
N HIS A 461 13.68 1.72 -9.48
CA HIS A 461 12.36 2.21 -9.82
C HIS A 461 11.31 1.40 -9.06
N ARG A 462 10.44 2.09 -8.31
CA ARG A 462 9.40 1.49 -7.49
C ARG A 462 8.06 2.15 -7.80
N ASP A 463 7.17 1.39 -8.43
CA ASP A 463 5.79 1.80 -8.70
C ASP A 463 4.85 0.65 -8.29
N VAL A 464 4.51 0.61 -7.00
CA VAL A 464 3.66 -0.42 -6.40
C VAL A 464 2.55 0.22 -5.58
N ASN A 465 1.41 -0.45 -5.51
CA ASN A 465 0.24 0.06 -4.79
C ASN A 465 0.37 0.03 -3.25
N ASN A 466 1.29 -0.76 -2.71
CA ASN A 466 1.59 -0.84 -1.28
C ASN A 466 3.03 -1.34 -1.09
N LEU A 467 3.79 -0.75 -0.17
CA LEU A 467 5.20 -1.09 0.06
C LEU A 467 5.41 -2.40 0.84
N VAL A 468 4.50 -2.73 1.76
CA VAL A 468 4.63 -3.89 2.66
C VAL A 468 3.97 -5.13 2.06
N PHE A 469 2.81 -4.94 1.40
CA PHE A 469 2.04 -6.00 0.76
C PHE A 469 1.67 -5.62 -0.69
N PRO A 470 2.64 -5.55 -1.62
CA PRO A 470 2.36 -5.24 -3.02
C PRO A 470 1.38 -6.26 -3.63
N THR A 471 0.38 -5.78 -4.35
CA THR A 471 -0.53 -6.64 -5.14
C THR A 471 -0.57 -6.25 -6.61
N ARG A 472 -0.11 -5.04 -6.95
CA ARG A 472 -0.03 -4.51 -8.29
C ARG A 472 1.17 -3.58 -8.40
N GLY A 473 1.94 -3.73 -9.46
CA GLY A 473 3.02 -2.79 -9.79
C GLY A 473 4.32 -3.48 -10.17
N LEU A 474 5.38 -2.70 -10.25
CA LEU A 474 6.71 -3.12 -10.67
C LEU A 474 7.77 -2.52 -9.75
N ILE A 475 8.74 -3.35 -9.39
CA ILE A 475 10.00 -2.92 -8.76
C ILE A 475 11.12 -3.34 -9.71
N LEU A 476 11.95 -2.39 -10.12
CA LEU A 476 13.18 -2.63 -10.89
C LEU A 476 14.37 -2.14 -10.08
N ASN A 477 15.42 -2.95 -10.00
CA ASN A 477 16.71 -2.58 -9.42
C ASN A 477 17.79 -2.87 -10.45
N ALA A 478 18.43 -1.82 -10.95
CA ALA A 478 19.54 -1.91 -11.89
C ALA A 478 20.81 -1.39 -11.22
N GLN A 479 21.90 -2.14 -11.33
CA GLN A 479 23.21 -1.78 -10.81
C GLN A 479 24.24 -1.94 -11.92
N SER A 480 25.11 -0.94 -12.04
CA SER A 480 26.26 -0.98 -12.94
C SER A 480 27.49 -0.45 -12.22
N GLY A 481 28.63 -1.09 -12.41
CA GLY A 481 29.89 -0.61 -11.86
C GLY A 481 31.08 -1.01 -12.69
N ALA A 482 32.16 -0.26 -12.57
CA ALA A 482 33.44 -0.56 -13.21
C ALA A 482 34.59 -0.12 -12.30
N GLY A 483 35.68 -0.88 -12.33
CA GLY A 483 36.77 -0.66 -11.40
C GLY A 483 37.99 -1.51 -11.70
N VAL A 484 38.89 -1.55 -10.71
CA VAL A 484 40.11 -2.35 -10.75
C VAL A 484 40.07 -3.34 -9.59
N ALA A 485 40.33 -4.61 -9.89
CA ALA A 485 40.52 -5.66 -8.90
C ALA A 485 42.00 -5.97 -8.71
N TYR A 486 42.33 -6.39 -7.50
CA TYR A 486 43.65 -6.86 -7.06
C TYR A 486 43.41 -8.19 -6.34
N ASP A 487 43.80 -9.29 -6.97
CA ASP A 487 43.54 -10.61 -6.40
C ASP A 487 44.63 -11.04 -5.41
N GLY A 488 44.35 -12.09 -4.65
CA GLY A 488 45.27 -12.66 -3.68
C GLY A 488 46.52 -13.32 -4.29
N GLY A 489 46.54 -13.56 -5.61
CA GLY A 489 47.67 -14.12 -6.37
C GLY A 489 48.63 -13.06 -6.91
N GLY A 490 48.27 -11.78 -6.83
CA GLY A 490 49.07 -10.66 -7.29
C GLY A 490 48.73 -10.16 -8.70
N ASP A 491 47.71 -10.71 -9.37
CA ASP A 491 47.20 -10.14 -10.62
C ASP A 491 46.35 -8.89 -10.32
N ARG A 492 46.33 -7.96 -11.27
CA ARG A 492 45.47 -6.77 -11.22
C ARG A 492 44.89 -6.49 -12.58
N GLY A 493 43.66 -5.99 -12.62
CA GLY A 493 43.07 -5.59 -13.90
C GLY A 493 41.72 -4.92 -13.78
N PRO A 494 41.26 -4.32 -14.89
CA PRO A 494 39.94 -3.72 -14.96
C PRO A 494 38.86 -4.81 -14.96
N PHE A 495 37.71 -4.49 -14.38
CA PHE A 495 36.49 -5.29 -14.48
C PHE A 495 35.25 -4.40 -14.50
N GLY A 496 34.15 -4.95 -14.99
CA GLY A 496 32.82 -4.34 -14.94
C GLY A 496 31.82 -5.28 -14.28
N ARG A 497 30.76 -4.73 -13.69
CA ARG A 497 29.64 -5.49 -13.11
C ARG A 497 28.32 -4.89 -13.56
N LEU A 498 27.43 -5.74 -14.04
CA LEU A 498 26.06 -5.42 -14.39
C LEU A 498 25.13 -6.34 -13.61
N TYR A 499 24.07 -5.79 -13.05
CA TYR A 499 23.04 -6.56 -12.34
C TYR A 499 21.67 -5.91 -12.53
N LEU A 500 20.66 -6.73 -12.80
CA LEU A 500 19.28 -6.29 -12.95
C LEU A 500 18.37 -7.27 -12.22
N GLN A 501 17.47 -6.73 -11.41
CA GLN A 501 16.39 -7.45 -10.73
C GLN A 501 15.05 -6.79 -11.04
N ALA A 502 14.05 -7.60 -11.32
CA ALA A 502 12.69 -7.15 -11.57
C ALA A 502 11.69 -7.99 -10.76
N VAL A 503 10.75 -7.32 -10.10
CA VAL A 503 9.61 -7.96 -9.42
C VAL A 503 8.32 -7.32 -9.88
N TRP A 504 7.47 -8.10 -10.53
CA TRP A 504 6.19 -7.65 -11.07
C TRP A 504 5.03 -8.32 -10.35
N TYR A 505 4.07 -7.50 -9.90
CA TYR A 505 2.88 -7.94 -9.19
C TYR A 505 1.64 -7.65 -10.02
N ARG A 506 0.74 -8.63 -10.11
CA ARG A 506 -0.50 -8.50 -10.87
C ARG A 506 -1.67 -9.20 -10.19
N PRO A 507 -2.80 -8.52 -9.93
CA PRO A 507 -4.03 -9.20 -9.56
C PRO A 507 -4.60 -9.91 -10.79
N LEU A 508 -5.00 -11.16 -10.62
CA LEU A 508 -5.54 -12.05 -11.64
C LEU A 508 -7.04 -12.31 -11.38
N ILE A 509 -7.70 -12.99 -12.32
CA ILE A 509 -9.13 -13.32 -12.23
C ILE A 509 -9.38 -14.21 -10.99
N GLY A 510 -10.53 -14.03 -10.35
CA GLY A 510 -10.95 -14.88 -9.22
C GLY A 510 -10.12 -14.68 -7.96
N GLY A 511 -9.61 -13.48 -7.68
CA GLY A 511 -8.91 -13.17 -6.43
C GLY A 511 -7.48 -13.72 -6.32
N TRP A 512 -6.95 -14.31 -7.39
CA TRP A 512 -5.55 -14.74 -7.47
C TRP A 512 -4.61 -13.53 -7.58
N LEU A 513 -3.41 -13.66 -7.01
CA LEU A 513 -2.32 -12.71 -7.07
C LEU A 513 -1.13 -13.40 -7.74
N GLY A 514 -0.68 -12.86 -8.86
CA GLY A 514 0.52 -13.30 -9.54
C GLY A 514 1.72 -12.45 -9.17
N GLN A 515 2.86 -13.09 -8.98
CA GLN A 515 4.16 -12.47 -8.83
C GLN A 515 5.17 -13.11 -9.79
N LEU A 516 5.89 -12.28 -10.52
CA LEU A 516 7.06 -12.69 -11.31
C LEU A 516 8.30 -12.03 -10.72
N ARG A 517 9.35 -12.80 -10.44
CA ARG A 517 10.68 -12.30 -10.07
C ARG A 517 11.69 -12.77 -11.11
N GLY A 518 12.60 -11.90 -11.52
CA GLY A 518 13.74 -12.24 -12.35
C GLY A 518 14.99 -11.49 -11.92
N GLU A 519 16.14 -12.15 -11.99
CA GLU A 519 17.47 -11.59 -11.72
C GLU A 519 18.44 -12.01 -12.82
N VAL A 520 19.29 -11.09 -13.26
CA VAL A 520 20.39 -11.36 -14.17
C VAL A 520 21.61 -10.56 -13.74
N GLY A 521 22.77 -11.21 -13.74
CA GLY A 521 24.03 -10.61 -13.32
C GLY A 521 25.19 -11.05 -14.19
N GLN A 522 26.11 -10.13 -14.46
CA GLN A 522 27.34 -10.43 -15.20
C GLN A 522 28.51 -9.57 -14.71
N VAL A 523 29.62 -10.23 -14.42
CA VAL A 523 30.93 -9.61 -14.17
C VAL A 523 31.81 -9.80 -15.40
N LEU A 524 32.19 -8.68 -16.01
CA LEU A 524 33.07 -8.60 -17.17
C LEU A 524 34.51 -8.49 -16.67
N ARG A 525 35.33 -9.52 -16.88
CA ARG A 525 36.74 -9.58 -16.45
C ARG A 525 37.57 -10.41 -17.42
N ARG A 526 38.89 -10.37 -17.27
CA ARG A 526 39.79 -11.38 -17.87
C ARG A 526 39.72 -12.67 -17.05
N ASP A 527 39.87 -13.82 -17.69
CA ASP A 527 39.65 -15.14 -17.06
C ASP A 527 40.60 -15.43 -15.88
N THR A 528 41.83 -14.93 -15.94
CA THR A 528 42.85 -15.12 -14.88
C THR A 528 42.63 -14.25 -13.65
N LEU A 529 41.89 -13.15 -13.78
CA LEU A 529 41.79 -12.13 -12.75
C LEU A 529 40.78 -12.54 -11.68
N GLY A 530 41.24 -12.72 -10.44
CA GLY A 530 40.35 -12.90 -9.29
C GLY A 530 39.55 -11.63 -8.97
N ILE A 531 38.28 -11.81 -8.59
CA ILE A 531 37.38 -10.73 -8.16
C ILE A 531 36.94 -11.04 -6.74
N PRO A 532 36.86 -10.03 -5.84
CA PRO A 532 36.26 -10.21 -4.53
C PRO A 532 34.93 -10.97 -4.60
N ASP A 533 34.84 -12.08 -3.88
CA ASP A 533 33.70 -13.00 -3.94
C ASP A 533 32.35 -12.31 -3.59
N SER A 534 32.38 -11.25 -2.80
CA SER A 534 31.18 -10.43 -2.51
C SER A 534 30.63 -9.64 -3.70
N LEU A 535 31.42 -9.47 -4.76
CA LEU A 535 31.02 -8.84 -6.03
C LEU A 535 30.57 -9.86 -7.08
N LEU A 536 30.82 -11.16 -6.83
CA LEU A 536 30.35 -12.28 -7.63
C LEU A 536 28.96 -12.73 -7.15
N PHE A 537 28.36 -13.67 -7.85
CA PHE A 537 26.98 -14.10 -7.63
C PHE A 537 26.89 -15.53 -7.11
N ARG A 538 25.91 -15.77 -6.23
CA ARG A 538 25.47 -17.11 -5.80
C ARG A 538 23.95 -17.16 -5.81
N ALA A 539 23.38 -18.34 -6.04
CA ALA A 539 21.94 -18.59 -6.02
C ALA A 539 21.55 -19.61 -4.93
N GLY A 540 20.25 -19.81 -4.75
CA GLY A 540 19.66 -20.77 -3.79
C GLY A 540 19.20 -20.13 -2.47
N GLY A 541 18.07 -20.64 -1.94
CA GLY A 541 17.40 -20.12 -0.74
C GLY A 541 16.08 -19.39 -1.05
N ASP A 542 15.46 -18.80 -0.02
CA ASP A 542 14.09 -18.25 -0.04
C ASP A 542 13.83 -17.24 -1.18
N ASP A 543 14.80 -16.35 -1.41
CA ASP A 543 14.66 -15.25 -2.37
C ASP A 543 15.42 -15.51 -3.68
N SER A 544 15.81 -16.75 -3.96
CA SER A 544 16.53 -17.14 -5.18
C SER A 544 15.94 -18.38 -5.86
N VAL A 545 16.30 -19.58 -5.41
CA VAL A 545 15.73 -20.85 -5.91
C VAL A 545 15.35 -21.70 -4.70
N ARG A 546 14.05 -21.71 -4.36
CA ARG A 546 13.53 -22.51 -3.26
C ARG A 546 13.67 -24.00 -3.58
N GLY A 547 13.88 -24.80 -2.55
CA GLY A 547 14.23 -26.23 -2.66
C GLY A 547 15.74 -26.51 -2.57
N TYR A 548 16.57 -25.47 -2.74
CA TYR A 548 18.02 -25.53 -2.53
C TYR A 548 18.43 -24.77 -1.27
N GLY A 549 19.66 -25.00 -0.82
CA GLY A 549 20.20 -24.32 0.36
C GLY A 549 20.55 -22.86 0.06
N TYR A 550 20.63 -22.07 1.13
CA TYR A 550 21.04 -20.69 1.01
C TYR A 550 22.44 -20.57 0.41
N ARG A 551 22.55 -19.89 -0.74
CA ARG A 551 23.80 -19.65 -1.47
C ARG A 551 24.56 -20.94 -1.82
N THR A 552 23.86 -22.06 -2.05
CA THR A 552 24.48 -23.34 -2.43
C THR A 552 24.47 -23.62 -3.93
N LEU A 553 23.96 -22.72 -4.76
CA LEU A 553 23.99 -22.83 -6.22
C LEU A 553 25.04 -21.87 -6.79
N GLY A 554 26.05 -22.44 -7.44
CA GLY A 554 27.19 -21.72 -7.97
C GLY A 554 28.36 -22.64 -8.33
N PRO A 555 29.46 -22.09 -8.85
CA PRO A 555 30.70 -22.84 -9.06
C PRO A 555 31.22 -23.48 -7.78
N VAL A 556 31.81 -24.67 -7.88
CA VAL A 556 32.42 -25.37 -6.75
C VAL A 556 33.94 -25.28 -6.87
N ARG A 557 34.60 -24.84 -5.80
CA ARG A 557 36.06 -24.80 -5.65
C ARG A 557 36.43 -25.35 -4.28
N ASP A 558 37.34 -26.32 -4.24
CA ASP A 558 37.79 -26.95 -2.98
C ASP A 558 36.65 -27.54 -2.12
N GLY A 559 35.62 -28.10 -2.77
CA GLY A 559 34.45 -28.65 -2.09
C GLY A 559 33.48 -27.60 -1.52
N ALA A 560 33.73 -26.30 -1.74
CA ALA A 560 32.87 -25.21 -1.34
C ALA A 560 32.25 -24.48 -2.54
N VAL A 561 31.03 -24.00 -2.38
CA VAL A 561 30.32 -23.18 -3.39
C VAL A 561 30.84 -21.74 -3.31
N VAL A 562 31.50 -21.29 -4.37
CA VAL A 562 32.04 -19.93 -4.49
C VAL A 562 31.20 -19.09 -5.45
N GLY A 563 31.39 -17.78 -5.47
CA GLY A 563 30.67 -16.89 -6.38
C GLY A 563 31.06 -17.11 -7.85
N GLY A 564 30.08 -17.05 -8.74
CA GLY A 564 30.25 -17.05 -10.19
C GLY A 564 30.15 -15.65 -10.81
N PRO A 565 30.86 -15.35 -11.91
CA PRO A 565 30.71 -14.09 -12.65
C PRO A 565 29.34 -13.92 -13.32
N VAL A 566 28.60 -14.99 -13.60
CA VAL A 566 27.26 -14.91 -14.20
C VAL A 566 26.18 -15.45 -13.28
N LEU A 567 24.99 -14.87 -13.37
CA LEU A 567 23.79 -15.24 -12.60
C LEU A 567 22.56 -15.07 -13.48
N ALA A 568 21.67 -16.05 -13.43
CA ALA A 568 20.28 -15.83 -13.81
C ALA A 568 19.37 -16.59 -12.84
N THR A 569 18.29 -15.95 -12.39
CA THR A 569 17.23 -16.61 -11.63
C THR A 569 15.87 -16.08 -12.07
N GLY A 570 14.85 -16.92 -11.97
CA GLY A 570 13.47 -16.61 -12.28
C GLY A 570 12.52 -17.33 -11.33
N SER A 571 11.41 -16.69 -10.99
CA SER A 571 10.37 -17.27 -10.14
C SER A 571 9.00 -16.80 -10.59
N ILE A 572 8.07 -17.75 -10.62
CA ILE A 572 6.64 -17.52 -10.83
C ILE A 572 5.92 -17.99 -9.56
N GLU A 573 5.17 -17.09 -8.92
CA GLU A 573 4.34 -17.42 -7.76
C GLU A 573 2.89 -17.00 -8.01
N LEU A 574 1.96 -17.90 -7.68
CA LEU A 574 0.53 -17.65 -7.69
C LEU A 574 0.00 -17.84 -6.27
N ALA A 575 -0.62 -16.80 -5.71
CA ALA A 575 -1.20 -16.82 -4.39
C ALA A 575 -2.70 -16.54 -4.43
N HIS A 576 -3.47 -17.18 -3.55
CA HIS A 576 -4.92 -16.99 -3.42
C HIS A 576 -5.30 -16.90 -1.95
N ARG A 577 -6.28 -16.03 -1.63
CA ARG A 577 -6.76 -15.88 -0.25
C ARG A 577 -7.45 -17.16 0.19
N LEU A 578 -7.18 -17.63 1.40
CA LEU A 578 -7.76 -18.90 1.88
C LEU A 578 -9.25 -18.81 2.20
N SER A 579 -9.75 -17.63 2.60
CA SER A 579 -11.18 -17.42 2.85
C SER A 579 -11.54 -15.93 2.78
N ASP A 580 -12.62 -15.62 2.05
CA ASP A 580 -13.20 -14.27 2.01
C ASP A 580 -14.27 -14.05 3.10
N SER A 581 -14.92 -15.12 3.58
CA SER A 581 -16.08 -15.01 4.50
C SER A 581 -15.70 -14.94 5.98
N SER A 582 -14.56 -15.54 6.36
CA SER A 582 -14.11 -15.55 7.76
C SER A 582 -13.12 -14.41 8.03
N PRO A 583 -13.44 -13.46 8.93
CA PRO A 583 -12.55 -12.33 9.27
C PRO A 583 -11.15 -12.78 9.71
N GLN A 584 -11.07 -13.91 10.44
CA GLN A 584 -9.82 -14.46 10.97
C GLN A 584 -8.86 -14.96 9.88
N TRP A 585 -9.40 -15.49 8.78
CA TRP A 585 -8.62 -16.07 7.68
C TRP A 585 -8.36 -15.09 6.54
N ARG A 586 -8.91 -13.87 6.64
CA ARG A 586 -8.82 -12.86 5.58
C ARG A 586 -7.37 -12.52 5.24
N ASN A 587 -6.44 -12.55 6.20
CA ASN A 587 -5.04 -12.18 5.97
C ASN A 587 -4.13 -13.36 5.55
N TRP A 588 -4.71 -14.53 5.29
CA TRP A 588 -4.00 -15.75 4.92
C TRP A 588 -4.14 -16.05 3.44
N TYR A 589 -3.03 -16.42 2.81
CA TYR A 589 -2.98 -16.79 1.41
C TYR A 589 -2.26 -18.14 1.26
N GLY A 590 -2.82 -19.03 0.45
CA GLY A 590 -2.10 -20.18 -0.09
C GLY A 590 -1.33 -19.77 -1.32
N ALA A 591 -0.14 -20.32 -1.53
CA ALA A 591 0.72 -20.02 -2.66
C ALA A 591 1.23 -21.31 -3.34
N VAL A 592 1.44 -21.24 -4.65
CA VAL A 592 2.17 -22.23 -5.43
C VAL A 592 3.24 -21.52 -6.24
N PHE A 593 4.39 -22.13 -6.41
CA PHE A 593 5.50 -21.48 -7.10
C PHE A 593 6.41 -22.46 -7.84
N VAL A 594 7.12 -21.92 -8.82
CA VAL A 594 8.26 -22.54 -9.48
C VAL A 594 9.38 -21.52 -9.61
N ASP A 595 10.57 -21.94 -9.23
CA ASP A 595 11.81 -21.17 -9.28
C ASP A 595 12.82 -21.93 -10.15
N ALA A 596 13.60 -21.19 -10.94
CA ALA A 596 14.70 -21.74 -11.72
C ALA A 596 15.86 -20.77 -11.75
N GLY A 597 17.09 -21.25 -11.56
CA GLY A 597 18.25 -20.37 -11.61
C GLY A 597 19.54 -21.03 -11.16
N ASN A 598 20.66 -20.38 -11.47
CA ASN A 598 21.98 -20.74 -10.96
C ASN A 598 22.97 -19.57 -11.09
N ALA A 599 24.16 -19.73 -10.53
CA ALA A 599 25.34 -18.95 -10.87
C ALA A 599 26.40 -19.86 -11.51
N ALA A 600 27.23 -19.32 -12.41
CA ALA A 600 28.24 -20.11 -13.13
C ALA A 600 29.50 -19.29 -13.42
N LEU A 601 30.56 -19.95 -13.91
CA LEU A 601 31.78 -19.28 -14.37
C LEU A 601 31.55 -18.53 -15.69
N THR A 602 30.79 -19.14 -16.60
CA THR A 602 30.44 -18.61 -17.91
C THR A 602 28.98 -18.90 -18.26
N TRP A 603 28.41 -18.17 -19.21
CA TRP A 603 27.06 -18.48 -19.72
C TRP A 603 26.98 -19.83 -20.45
N GLY A 604 28.09 -20.35 -20.97
CA GLY A 604 28.15 -21.68 -21.60
C GLY A 604 28.11 -22.84 -20.59
N GLU A 605 28.58 -22.60 -19.37
CA GLU A 605 28.53 -23.55 -18.24
C GLU A 605 27.27 -23.39 -17.37
N TYR A 606 26.40 -22.45 -17.73
CA TYR A 606 25.20 -22.17 -16.96
C TYR A 606 24.21 -23.33 -17.05
N ASP A 607 23.97 -23.99 -15.91
CA ASP A 607 22.98 -25.06 -15.77
C ASP A 607 21.92 -24.65 -14.72
N ALA A 608 20.67 -24.50 -15.12
CA ALA A 608 19.63 -23.99 -14.24
C ALA A 608 19.13 -25.08 -13.28
N ALA A 609 19.26 -24.84 -11.98
CA ALA A 609 18.62 -25.66 -10.97
C ALA A 609 17.14 -25.25 -10.83
N VAL A 610 16.23 -26.22 -10.82
CA VAL A 610 14.78 -25.99 -10.71
C VAL A 610 14.26 -26.45 -9.36
N GLY A 611 13.41 -25.65 -8.74
CA GLY A 611 12.67 -26.03 -7.54
C GLY A 611 11.24 -25.50 -7.57
N TYR A 612 10.31 -26.26 -7.02
CA TYR A 612 8.89 -25.93 -7.04
C TYR A 612 8.21 -26.37 -5.76
N GLY A 613 7.10 -25.74 -5.41
CA GLY A 613 6.50 -25.97 -4.12
C GLY A 613 5.19 -25.27 -3.87
N VAL A 614 4.73 -25.43 -2.63
CA VAL A 614 3.52 -24.82 -2.09
C VAL A 614 3.87 -24.04 -0.83
N GLY A 615 3.08 -23.03 -0.53
CA GLY A 615 3.36 -22.11 0.56
C GLY A 615 2.14 -21.50 1.19
N VAL A 616 2.36 -20.88 2.34
CA VAL A 616 1.40 -20.05 3.05
C VAL A 616 2.02 -18.68 3.28
N ARG A 617 1.23 -17.63 3.07
CA ARG A 617 1.58 -16.23 3.36
C ARG A 617 0.61 -15.71 4.41
N TRP A 618 1.12 -15.08 5.46
CA TRP A 618 0.30 -14.36 6.42
C TRP A 618 0.70 -12.90 6.47
N ARG A 619 -0.27 -12.03 6.22
CA ARG A 619 -0.13 -10.58 6.35
C ARG A 619 -0.41 -10.18 7.79
N SER A 620 0.62 -10.27 8.63
CA SER A 620 0.49 -9.90 10.04
C SER A 620 0.67 -8.38 10.22
N PRO A 621 0.17 -7.79 11.33
CA PRO A 621 0.39 -6.38 11.66
C PRO A 621 1.88 -6.00 11.78
N ILE A 622 2.73 -6.97 12.13
CA ILE A 622 4.17 -6.78 12.36
C ILE A 622 5.04 -7.15 11.14
N GLY A 623 4.42 -7.51 10.01
CA GLY A 623 5.10 -7.82 8.75
C GLY A 623 4.65 -9.11 8.06
N PRO A 624 5.18 -9.40 6.86
CA PRO A 624 4.87 -10.62 6.11
C PRO A 624 5.54 -11.85 6.73
N LEU A 625 4.75 -12.90 6.97
CA LEU A 625 5.23 -14.24 7.29
C LEU A 625 5.13 -15.14 6.04
N ARG A 626 6.20 -15.89 5.75
CA ARG A 626 6.23 -16.90 4.67
C ARG A 626 6.64 -18.26 5.21
N ILE A 627 5.89 -19.28 4.82
CA ILE A 627 6.20 -20.70 5.05
C ILE A 627 6.06 -21.42 3.72
N ASP A 628 7.12 -22.05 3.24
CA ASP A 628 7.21 -22.67 1.93
C ASP A 628 7.75 -24.10 2.07
N LEU A 629 7.10 -25.05 1.40
CA LEU A 629 7.59 -26.41 1.23
C LEU A 629 7.98 -26.61 -0.23
N ALA A 630 9.27 -26.73 -0.50
CA ALA A 630 9.81 -26.75 -1.85
C ALA A 630 10.61 -28.02 -2.13
N TYR A 631 10.39 -28.63 -3.28
CA TYR A 631 11.17 -29.75 -3.80
C TYR A 631 12.24 -29.24 -4.77
N GLY A 632 13.51 -29.56 -4.51
CA GLY A 632 14.61 -29.28 -5.43
C GLY A 632 14.84 -30.45 -6.38
N GLN A 633 14.70 -30.22 -7.69
CA GLN A 633 14.75 -31.28 -8.71
C GLN A 633 16.08 -32.03 -8.74
N GLN A 634 17.21 -31.33 -8.72
CA GLN A 634 18.55 -31.94 -8.84
C GLN A 634 19.00 -32.65 -7.55
N VAL A 635 18.52 -32.20 -6.39
CA VAL A 635 18.87 -32.77 -5.07
C VAL A 635 17.87 -33.81 -4.58
N GLU A 636 16.79 -34.02 -5.32
CA GLU A 636 15.69 -34.96 -5.02
C GLU A 636 15.17 -34.86 -3.57
N ALA A 637 15.12 -33.64 -3.04
CA ALA A 637 14.84 -33.40 -1.63
C ALA A 637 13.83 -32.27 -1.43
N VAL A 638 12.97 -32.47 -0.43
CA VAL A 638 12.05 -31.45 0.07
C VAL A 638 12.75 -30.61 1.14
N ARG A 639 12.63 -29.29 1.04
CA ARG A 639 13.11 -28.33 2.03
C ARG A 639 11.98 -27.45 2.54
N LEU A 640 12.01 -27.20 3.84
CA LEU A 640 11.14 -26.24 4.51
C LEU A 640 11.84 -24.88 4.56
N HIS A 641 11.15 -23.87 4.07
CA HIS A 641 11.57 -22.48 4.01
C HIS A 641 10.65 -21.67 4.92
N ILE A 642 11.21 -21.05 5.97
CA ILE A 642 10.46 -20.22 6.92
C ILE A 642 11.22 -18.91 7.05
N SER A 643 10.51 -17.78 7.00
CA SER A 643 11.09 -16.47 7.27
C SER A 643 10.14 -15.61 8.09
N VAL A 644 10.62 -15.18 9.27
CA VAL A 644 9.93 -14.28 10.19
C VAL A 644 10.90 -13.20 10.64
N GLY A 645 10.43 -11.96 10.77
CA GLY A 645 11.16 -10.87 11.40
C GLY A 645 10.18 -9.95 12.11
N VAL A 646 10.54 -9.54 13.32
CA VAL A 646 9.80 -8.55 14.13
C VAL A 646 10.79 -7.46 14.54
N THR A 647 10.34 -6.21 14.43
CA THR A 647 11.07 -5.02 14.85
C THR A 647 10.30 -4.33 15.98
N PHE A 648 11.01 -3.89 17.01
CA PHE A 648 10.51 -3.24 18.22
C PHE A 648 11.11 -1.85 18.37
#